data_AF-H6RI39-F1
#
_entry.id   AF-H6RI39-F1
#
_cell.length_a   1.000
_cell.length_b   1.000
_cell.length_c   1.000
_cell.angle_alpha   90.00
_cell.angle_beta   90.00
_cell.angle_gamma   90.00
#
_symmetry.space_group_name_H-M   'P 1'
#
loop_
_entity.id
_entity.type
_entity.pdbx_description
1 polymer ?
#
loop_
_entity_poly.entity_id
_entity_poly.type
_entity_poly.pdbx_seq_one_letter_code
_entity_poly.pdbx_strand_id
1 'polypeptide(L)'
;MKKIFSLYILLFSLVISAQTDYSASWEDFYSYNNVKDFTKVDTIIYALTDNAIFTYNVLSGEINKISSIQGLSGETTSAIYYNETFNRVVIGYENGLVEVIDDDGSITISSDIVNFNQSGEKSINHISEFNNKLYLSTPFAVVVYDIEKLEFGDTYFIGNNSSSVKINETIISNDIIYAATEEGVFKADITSNLLIDFNNWQRLFNGRDFKGVTTFKNDLYVIENSKLFTFDGASLTEKVNFNKEIKNIKSTNTNLCISLDKEARIYDSSMNLVQEFTSDLEYDYSLNTAFFEDDMVFLATKEFGILETTISQPTTYSEIHPEGPLSNAVFSITAQNNDLWVVYGGYNSTFTPLNIRNGFSKFNGENWINTNFNSSLPNDLVDVTIDPSHENRVYISALGASNNIEAKPTGGLLVVEDNVLVQTYNHLNSSLTPILISLPTINIRVGGSTFDSNGNLWATNYETGEELVKLSANGQWSSVDLGVVQTSAAAGLSEIIVDRNNSIWIGSRRNGAYVYNENGNRKKALIAAPNEGNLPDLNVRTIAVDRSNRIWLGTKSGLVVYSNASGVFDEVATNAQPVVINGDENSFGDRLLGNQTINSIVVDGADNKWFGTDRGGVLYTNPSGQTTIAIFSKKNSPLPSNRILKISADKEAGKVYFATDKGIVAYNSNVVPFGDVLEAVYAYPNPALKNHETVTIDGRNGTHLPKGTNVKILDVAGNLVHETNVIEGQELQGGKVVWNKRNLAGNKVASGIYIVLLSNDDASETAVTKIAIIN
;
A
#
# COMPACT_ATOMS: atom_id res chain seq x y z
N MET A 1 43.39 -15.36 -56.11
CA MET A 1 43.58 -15.54 -54.66
C MET A 1 42.23 -15.36 -53.96
N LYS A 2 41.98 -16.17 -52.93
CA LYS A 2 40.68 -16.59 -52.42
C LYS A 2 39.84 -15.47 -51.80
N LYS A 3 38.53 -15.51 -52.06
CA LYS A 3 37.47 -14.77 -51.36
C LYS A 3 37.36 -15.27 -49.91
N ILE A 4 37.31 -14.36 -48.94
CA ILE A 4 36.86 -14.65 -47.57
C ILE A 4 35.75 -13.64 -47.25
N PHE A 5 34.53 -14.15 -47.12
CA PHE A 5 33.36 -13.46 -46.62
C PHE A 5 33.37 -13.69 -45.10
N SER A 6 33.49 -12.63 -44.30
CA SER A 6 33.31 -12.72 -42.85
C SER A 6 31.86 -12.32 -42.52
N LEU A 7 31.07 -13.32 -42.15
CA LEU A 7 29.71 -13.17 -41.65
C LEU A 7 29.78 -12.81 -40.16
N TYR A 8 29.38 -11.60 -39.78
CA TYR A 8 29.14 -11.25 -38.38
C TYR A 8 27.69 -11.61 -38.03
N ILE A 9 27.51 -12.67 -37.25
CA ILE A 9 26.22 -13.02 -36.64
C ILE A 9 26.09 -12.18 -35.37
N LEU A 10 25.25 -11.15 -35.42
CA LEU A 10 24.70 -10.48 -34.24
C LEU A 10 23.69 -11.44 -33.60
N LEU A 11 24.10 -12.11 -32.52
CA LEU A 11 23.18 -12.78 -31.61
C LEU A 11 22.38 -11.71 -30.86
N PHE A 12 21.21 -11.35 -31.37
CA PHE A 12 20.18 -10.76 -30.55
C PHE A 12 19.78 -11.81 -29.51
N SER A 13 20.18 -11.62 -28.26
CA SER A 13 19.51 -12.25 -27.14
C SER A 13 18.10 -11.67 -27.11
N LEU A 14 17.13 -12.43 -27.64
CA LEU A 14 15.73 -12.24 -27.30
C LEU A 14 15.63 -12.39 -25.79
N VAL A 15 15.59 -11.26 -25.08
CA VAL A 15 15.10 -11.24 -23.70
C VAL A 15 13.61 -11.50 -23.84
N ILE A 16 13.23 -12.77 -23.77
CA ILE A 16 11.85 -13.13 -23.45
C ILE A 16 11.70 -12.65 -22.00
N SER A 17 11.20 -11.44 -21.81
CA SER A 17 10.66 -11.03 -20.52
C SER A 17 9.45 -11.90 -20.29
N ALA A 18 9.65 -13.05 -19.65
CA ALA A 18 8.53 -13.73 -19.00
C ALA A 18 7.97 -12.74 -17.98
N GLN A 19 6.68 -12.43 -18.10
CA GLN A 19 5.94 -11.61 -17.14
C GLN A 19 6.18 -12.15 -15.73
N THR A 20 6.53 -11.27 -14.81
CA THR A 20 6.75 -11.67 -13.42
C THR A 20 5.41 -11.63 -12.70
N ASP A 21 4.71 -12.76 -12.69
CA ASP A 21 3.57 -12.96 -11.77
C ASP A 21 4.12 -13.28 -10.37
N TYR A 22 3.74 -12.47 -9.39
CA TYR A 22 4.19 -12.60 -8.00
C TYR A 22 3.19 -13.36 -7.11
N SER A 23 2.05 -13.79 -7.67
CA SER A 23 0.94 -14.44 -6.95
C SER A 23 1.34 -15.66 -6.11
N ALA A 24 2.45 -16.32 -6.46
CA ALA A 24 2.98 -17.46 -5.70
C ALA A 24 3.41 -17.09 -4.26
N SER A 25 3.82 -15.84 -4.03
CA SER A 25 4.36 -15.39 -2.74
C SER A 25 3.83 -14.05 -2.27
N TRP A 26 3.03 -13.36 -3.07
CA TRP A 26 2.52 -12.03 -2.80
C TRP A 26 1.02 -11.92 -3.04
N GLU A 27 0.39 -11.03 -2.28
CA GLU A 27 -1.04 -10.76 -2.34
C GLU A 27 -1.28 -9.25 -2.23
N ASP A 28 -2.21 -8.72 -3.01
CA ASP A 28 -2.66 -7.34 -2.90
C ASP A 28 -3.81 -7.19 -1.90
N PHE A 29 -3.78 -6.09 -1.17
CA PHE A 29 -4.82 -5.64 -0.25
C PHE A 29 -5.20 -4.20 -0.61
N TYR A 30 -5.50 -3.96 -1.91
CA TYR A 30 -5.87 -2.65 -2.44
C TYR A 30 -7.35 -2.36 -2.27
N SER A 31 -7.67 -1.08 -2.10
CA SER A 31 -9.04 -0.58 -2.20
C SER A 31 -9.44 -0.45 -3.67
N TYR A 32 -10.65 -0.91 -3.97
CA TYR A 32 -11.27 -0.80 -5.30
C TYR A 32 -12.49 0.14 -5.29
N ASN A 33 -12.70 0.86 -4.18
CA ASN A 33 -13.85 1.73 -3.98
C ASN A 33 -13.80 2.99 -4.86
N ASN A 34 -12.60 3.54 -5.10
CA ASN A 34 -12.44 4.70 -5.98
C ASN A 34 -12.27 4.26 -7.42
N VAL A 35 -13.39 4.16 -8.15
CA VAL A 35 -13.39 3.93 -9.60
C VAL A 35 -13.32 5.28 -10.29
N LYS A 36 -12.17 5.57 -10.90
CA LYS A 36 -11.90 6.85 -11.56
C LYS A 36 -12.62 6.96 -12.90
N ASP A 37 -12.63 5.86 -13.65
CA ASP A 37 -13.28 5.74 -14.94
C ASP A 37 -13.49 4.25 -15.26
N PHE A 38 -14.29 3.95 -16.28
CA PHE A 38 -14.46 2.61 -16.82
C PHE A 38 -14.87 2.64 -18.29
N THR A 39 -14.64 1.55 -19.00
CA THR A 39 -15.20 1.34 -20.34
C THR A 39 -16.00 0.04 -20.35
N LYS A 40 -17.16 0.05 -21.02
CA LYS A 40 -18.01 -1.13 -21.20
C LYS A 40 -17.88 -1.59 -22.64
N VAL A 41 -17.51 -2.84 -22.82
CA VAL A 41 -17.38 -3.51 -24.12
C VAL A 41 -18.20 -4.78 -24.06
N ASP A 42 -19.23 -4.87 -24.90
CA ASP A 42 -20.24 -5.91 -24.85
C ASP A 42 -20.79 -6.10 -23.42
N THR A 43 -20.46 -7.23 -22.78
CA THR A 43 -20.91 -7.59 -21.44
C THR A 43 -19.87 -7.35 -20.34
N ILE A 44 -18.70 -6.79 -20.68
CA ILE A 44 -17.59 -6.62 -19.75
C ILE A 44 -17.37 -5.13 -19.47
N ILE A 45 -17.33 -4.77 -18.19
CA ILE A 45 -16.87 -3.47 -17.71
C ILE A 45 -15.41 -3.61 -17.31
N TYR A 46 -14.55 -2.76 -17.86
CA TYR A 46 -13.16 -2.59 -17.45
C TYR A 46 -13.07 -1.33 -16.59
N ALA A 47 -12.89 -1.48 -15.29
CA ALA A 47 -12.91 -0.40 -14.32
C ALA A 47 -11.49 -0.04 -13.85
N LEU A 48 -11.18 1.25 -13.91
CA LEU A 48 -9.92 1.84 -13.49
C LEU A 48 -10.02 2.34 -12.04
N THR A 49 -9.19 1.83 -11.15
CA THR A 49 -9.08 2.29 -9.75
C THR A 49 -7.76 3.01 -9.51
N ASP A 50 -7.48 3.47 -8.29
CA ASP A 50 -6.30 4.30 -7.98
C ASP A 50 -4.97 3.77 -8.50
N ASN A 51 -4.73 2.46 -8.42
CA ASN A 51 -3.45 1.81 -8.71
C ASN A 51 -3.60 0.41 -9.34
N ALA A 52 -4.81 0.03 -9.74
CA ALA A 52 -5.15 -1.28 -10.27
C ALA A 52 -6.34 -1.17 -11.24
N ILE A 53 -6.71 -2.28 -11.86
CA ILE A 53 -7.96 -2.42 -12.60
C ILE A 53 -8.71 -3.67 -12.17
N PHE A 54 -10.01 -3.69 -12.45
CA PHE A 54 -10.78 -4.93 -12.43
C PHE A 54 -11.73 -5.00 -13.62
N THR A 55 -12.10 -6.23 -13.98
CA THR A 55 -13.17 -6.49 -14.94
C THR A 55 -14.40 -7.01 -14.22
N TYR A 56 -15.58 -6.69 -14.74
CA TYR A 56 -16.86 -7.20 -14.27
C TYR A 56 -17.71 -7.65 -15.46
N ASN A 57 -18.20 -8.88 -15.43
CA ASN A 57 -19.12 -9.37 -16.43
C ASN A 57 -20.57 -9.17 -15.97
N VAL A 58 -21.30 -8.28 -16.64
CA VAL A 58 -22.66 -7.86 -16.24
C VAL A 58 -23.72 -8.97 -16.31
N LEU A 59 -23.41 -10.10 -16.97
CA LEU A 59 -24.34 -11.24 -17.04
C LEU A 59 -24.07 -12.29 -15.97
N SER A 60 -22.79 -12.58 -15.70
CA SER A 60 -22.40 -13.64 -14.76
C SER A 60 -22.09 -13.15 -13.35
N GLY A 61 -21.82 -11.85 -13.20
CA GLY A 61 -21.34 -11.26 -11.94
C GLY A 61 -19.85 -11.54 -11.65
N GLU A 62 -19.11 -12.16 -12.58
CA GLU A 62 -17.71 -12.51 -12.38
C GLU A 62 -16.83 -11.24 -12.33
N ILE A 63 -15.96 -11.17 -11.31
CA ILE A 63 -14.99 -10.10 -11.11
C ILE A 63 -13.57 -10.68 -11.18
N ASN A 64 -12.72 -10.06 -12.00
CA ASN A 64 -11.28 -10.38 -12.06
C ASN A 64 -10.44 -9.12 -11.82
N LYS A 65 -9.42 -9.23 -10.96
CA LYS A 65 -8.54 -8.10 -10.61
C LYS A 65 -7.17 -8.23 -11.26
N ILE A 66 -6.60 -7.10 -11.66
CA ILE A 66 -5.23 -7.00 -12.15
C ILE A 66 -4.56 -5.87 -11.37
N SER A 67 -3.54 -6.22 -10.59
CA SER A 67 -2.79 -5.31 -9.72
C SER A 67 -1.28 -5.42 -9.98
N SER A 68 -0.47 -4.82 -9.11
CA SER A 68 0.99 -4.99 -9.19
C SER A 68 1.45 -6.43 -8.96
N ILE A 69 0.61 -7.29 -8.38
CA ILE A 69 0.87 -8.71 -8.22
C ILE A 69 0.92 -9.41 -9.59
N GLN A 70 0.03 -9.03 -10.51
CA GLN A 70 -0.03 -9.54 -11.89
C GLN A 70 0.92 -8.80 -12.84
N GLY A 71 1.64 -7.79 -12.35
CA GLY A 71 2.70 -7.11 -13.09
C GLY A 71 2.43 -5.64 -13.45
N LEU A 72 1.29 -5.05 -13.04
CA LEU A 72 1.11 -3.60 -13.18
C LEU A 72 2.12 -2.83 -12.32
N SER A 73 2.39 -1.59 -12.70
CA SER A 73 3.33 -0.72 -11.98
C SER A 73 2.92 -0.36 -10.55
N GLY A 74 1.63 -0.44 -10.21
CA GLY A 74 1.08 0.11 -8.96
C GLY A 74 1.21 1.64 -8.87
N GLU A 75 1.45 2.33 -9.98
CA GLU A 75 1.42 3.79 -10.05
C GLU A 75 0.00 4.34 -9.99
N THR A 76 -0.13 5.66 -9.77
CA THR A 76 -1.45 6.29 -9.71
C THR A 76 -2.03 6.43 -11.11
N THR A 77 -3.13 5.74 -11.38
CA THR A 77 -3.81 5.73 -12.68
C THR A 77 -4.49 7.08 -12.98
N SER A 78 -4.72 7.39 -14.24
CA SER A 78 -5.38 8.63 -14.65
C SER A 78 -6.31 8.50 -15.85
N ALA A 79 -6.11 7.53 -16.74
CA ALA A 79 -6.96 7.31 -17.90
C ALA A 79 -7.04 5.82 -18.26
N ILE A 80 -8.14 5.41 -18.88
CA ILE A 80 -8.34 4.06 -19.42
C ILE A 80 -8.92 4.13 -20.84
N TYR A 81 -8.52 3.19 -21.69
CA TYR A 81 -9.07 3.02 -23.02
C TYR A 81 -9.10 1.54 -23.40
N TYR A 82 -10.08 1.12 -24.20
CA TYR A 82 -10.11 -0.22 -24.78
C TYR A 82 -10.01 -0.13 -26.29
N ASN A 83 -9.01 -0.80 -26.86
CA ASN A 83 -8.83 -0.94 -28.29
C ASN A 83 -9.49 -2.23 -28.79
N GLU A 84 -10.52 -2.08 -29.63
CA GLU A 84 -11.28 -3.21 -30.18
C GLU A 84 -10.50 -4.01 -31.22
N THR A 85 -9.61 -3.38 -31.98
CA THR A 85 -8.87 -4.03 -33.08
C THR A 85 -7.97 -5.17 -32.57
N PHE A 86 -7.30 -4.94 -31.44
CA PHE A 86 -6.33 -5.86 -30.85
C PHE A 86 -6.79 -6.46 -29.51
N ASN A 87 -8.00 -6.12 -29.03
CA ASN A 87 -8.50 -6.49 -27.70
C ASN A 87 -7.54 -6.10 -26.57
N ARG A 88 -7.15 -4.82 -26.54
CA ARG A 88 -6.17 -4.29 -25.58
C ARG A 88 -6.78 -3.29 -24.64
N VAL A 89 -6.50 -3.42 -23.35
CA VAL A 89 -6.78 -2.37 -22.35
C VAL A 89 -5.53 -1.50 -22.20
N VAL A 90 -5.68 -0.19 -22.34
CA VAL A 90 -4.60 0.79 -22.19
C VAL A 90 -4.86 1.62 -20.96
N ILE A 91 -3.85 1.70 -20.09
CA ILE A 91 -3.87 2.46 -18.85
C ILE A 91 -2.86 3.59 -18.94
N GLY A 92 -3.33 4.81 -18.72
CA GLY A 92 -2.50 5.99 -18.51
C GLY A 92 -2.34 6.31 -17.02
N TYR A 93 -1.19 6.85 -16.64
CA TYR A 93 -0.86 7.18 -15.25
C TYR A 93 -0.52 8.67 -15.06
N GLU A 94 -0.65 9.15 -13.83
CA GLU A 94 -0.37 10.55 -13.45
C GLU A 94 1.10 10.96 -13.67
N ASN A 95 2.02 10.00 -13.69
CA ASN A 95 3.44 10.23 -13.96
C ASN A 95 3.82 10.14 -15.45
N GLY A 96 2.84 9.86 -16.32
CA GLY A 96 3.04 9.67 -17.77
C GLY A 96 3.38 8.26 -18.20
N LEU A 97 3.35 7.28 -17.30
CA LEU A 97 3.45 5.88 -17.71
C LEU A 97 2.25 5.49 -18.58
N VAL A 98 2.48 4.59 -19.53
CA VAL A 98 1.43 3.88 -20.26
C VAL A 98 1.68 2.38 -20.11
N GLU A 99 0.67 1.65 -19.66
CA GLU A 99 0.69 0.18 -19.60
C GLU A 99 -0.43 -0.38 -20.49
N VAL A 100 -0.11 -1.39 -21.29
CA VAL A 100 -1.05 -2.05 -22.21
C VAL A 100 -1.20 -3.49 -21.79
N ILE A 101 -2.44 -3.94 -21.60
CA ILE A 101 -2.81 -5.31 -21.24
C ILE A 101 -3.40 -5.97 -22.48
N ASP A 102 -2.75 -7.04 -22.96
CA ASP A 102 -3.24 -7.88 -24.04
C ASP A 102 -4.30 -8.90 -23.56
N ASP A 103 -5.03 -9.50 -24.49
CA ASP A 103 -6.09 -10.50 -24.23
C ASP A 103 -5.57 -11.75 -23.47
N ASP A 104 -4.28 -12.07 -23.60
CA ASP A 104 -3.64 -13.17 -22.86
C ASP A 104 -3.19 -12.77 -21.43
N GLY A 105 -3.43 -11.52 -21.03
CA GLY A 105 -3.04 -10.96 -19.73
C GLY A 105 -1.60 -10.44 -19.68
N SER A 106 -0.85 -10.49 -20.78
CA SER A 106 0.50 -9.91 -20.83
C SER A 106 0.46 -8.39 -20.76
N ILE A 107 1.45 -7.81 -20.05
CA ILE A 107 1.50 -6.38 -19.76
C ILE A 107 2.75 -5.78 -20.42
N THR A 108 2.55 -4.81 -21.30
CA THR A 108 3.63 -4.02 -21.91
C THR A 108 3.72 -2.65 -21.23
N ILE A 109 4.93 -2.30 -20.78
CA ILE A 109 5.21 -1.05 -20.05
C ILE A 109 5.96 -0.08 -20.97
N SER A 110 5.37 1.09 -21.21
CA SER A 110 5.96 2.15 -22.05
C SER A 110 6.22 3.40 -21.19
N SER A 111 7.49 3.78 -21.02
CA SER A 111 7.93 4.79 -20.03
C SER A 111 8.57 6.05 -20.64
N ASP A 112 8.46 6.27 -21.94
CA ASP A 112 9.18 7.36 -22.61
C ASP A 112 8.71 8.74 -22.13
N ILE A 113 7.41 8.93 -21.88
CA ILE A 113 6.89 10.19 -21.30
C ILE A 113 7.43 10.38 -19.87
N VAL A 114 7.51 9.33 -19.05
CA VAL A 114 8.10 9.38 -17.70
C VAL A 114 9.53 9.93 -17.78
N ASN A 115 10.31 9.46 -18.75
CA ASN A 115 11.70 9.85 -19.00
C ASN A 115 11.85 11.13 -19.83
N PHE A 116 10.76 11.69 -20.36
CA PHE A 116 10.79 12.86 -21.22
C PHE A 116 11.29 14.08 -20.45
N ASN A 117 12.24 14.83 -21.01
CA ASN A 117 12.91 15.94 -20.32
C ASN A 117 12.07 17.24 -20.35
N GLN A 118 10.82 17.14 -19.88
CA GLN A 118 9.89 18.25 -19.68
C GLN A 118 9.66 18.44 -18.19
N SER A 119 9.78 19.69 -17.72
CA SER A 119 9.41 20.06 -16.35
C SER A 119 7.90 20.22 -16.22
N GLY A 120 7.31 19.72 -15.12
CA GLY A 120 5.88 19.87 -14.83
C GLY A 120 5.16 18.54 -14.73
N GLU A 121 3.83 18.60 -14.75
CA GLU A 121 2.94 17.44 -14.77
C GLU A 121 3.12 16.64 -16.06
N LYS A 122 2.98 15.32 -15.97
CA LYS A 122 3.14 14.38 -17.10
C LYS A 122 1.96 13.42 -17.24
N SER A 123 0.86 13.67 -16.54
CA SER A 123 -0.30 12.80 -16.51
C SER A 123 -0.83 12.50 -17.90
N ILE A 124 -1.35 11.28 -18.08
CA ILE A 124 -2.18 10.96 -19.23
C ILE A 124 -3.61 11.37 -18.88
N ASN A 125 -4.07 12.50 -19.41
CA ASN A 125 -5.36 13.09 -19.06
C ASN A 125 -6.53 12.39 -19.77
N HIS A 126 -6.32 11.95 -21.02
CA HIS A 126 -7.30 11.27 -21.85
C HIS A 126 -6.61 10.50 -22.99
N ILE A 127 -7.29 9.51 -23.55
CA ILE A 127 -6.80 8.69 -24.66
C ILE A 127 -7.91 8.64 -25.73
N SER A 128 -7.62 9.07 -26.95
CA SER A 128 -8.51 8.88 -28.11
C SER A 128 -7.81 8.07 -29.20
N GLU A 129 -8.56 7.40 -30.07
CA GLU A 129 -7.99 6.55 -31.13
C GLU A 129 -8.40 7.01 -32.54
N PHE A 130 -7.45 6.92 -33.48
CA PHE A 130 -7.74 6.91 -34.91
C PHE A 130 -6.73 6.04 -35.67
N ASN A 131 -7.20 5.09 -36.47
CA ASN A 131 -6.39 4.20 -37.32
C ASN A 131 -5.21 3.53 -36.57
N ASN A 132 -5.48 2.80 -35.49
CA ASN A 132 -4.48 2.11 -34.66
C ASN A 132 -3.43 3.05 -34.04
N LYS A 133 -3.74 4.34 -33.92
CA LYS A 133 -2.93 5.31 -33.17
C LYS A 133 -3.75 5.90 -32.06
N LEU A 134 -3.18 5.89 -30.86
CA LEU A 134 -3.72 6.57 -29.71
C LEU A 134 -3.12 7.97 -29.64
N TYR A 135 -3.96 8.94 -29.32
CA TYR A 135 -3.63 10.34 -29.12
C TYR A 135 -3.81 10.64 -27.64
N LEU A 136 -2.69 10.63 -26.92
CA LEU A 136 -2.62 10.83 -25.48
C LEU A 136 -2.64 12.33 -25.19
N SER A 137 -3.68 12.79 -24.52
CA SER A 137 -3.77 14.15 -24.00
C SER A 137 -2.87 14.29 -22.78
N THR A 138 -1.89 15.20 -22.81
CA THR A 138 -1.00 15.46 -21.67
C THR A 138 -1.03 16.94 -21.25
N PRO A 139 -0.51 17.28 -20.06
CA PRO A 139 -0.36 18.67 -19.62
C PRO A 139 0.54 19.55 -20.50
N PHE A 140 1.16 19.01 -21.54
CA PHE A 140 2.09 19.76 -22.39
C PHE A 140 1.86 19.61 -23.90
N ALA A 141 1.29 18.50 -24.37
CA ALA A 141 1.13 18.21 -25.79
C ALA A 141 0.09 17.10 -26.04
N VAL A 142 -0.17 16.81 -27.31
CA VAL A 142 -0.77 15.53 -27.72
C VAL A 142 0.38 14.58 -28.09
N VAL A 143 0.46 13.41 -27.45
CA VAL A 143 1.50 12.41 -27.74
C VAL A 143 0.87 11.23 -28.49
N VAL A 144 1.48 10.81 -29.59
CA VAL A 144 1.00 9.67 -30.37
C VAL A 144 1.59 8.36 -29.83
N TYR A 145 0.79 7.32 -29.77
CA TYR A 145 1.21 5.97 -29.42
C TYR A 145 0.64 4.97 -30.44
N ASP A 146 1.51 4.19 -31.07
CA ASP A 146 1.13 3.16 -32.04
C ASP A 146 0.69 1.91 -31.27
N ILE A 147 -0.63 1.64 -31.21
CA ILE A 147 -1.15 0.54 -30.40
C ILE A 147 -0.83 -0.82 -31.01
N GLU A 148 -0.48 -0.91 -32.29
CA GLU A 148 -0.07 -2.17 -32.93
C GLU A 148 1.36 -2.53 -32.49
N LYS A 149 2.28 -1.57 -32.56
CA LYS A 149 3.70 -1.76 -32.26
C LYS A 149 4.09 -1.54 -30.80
N LEU A 150 3.20 -0.95 -30.01
CA LEU A 150 3.42 -0.61 -28.60
C LEU A 150 4.57 0.38 -28.39
N GLU A 151 4.68 1.37 -29.29
CA GLU A 151 5.74 2.39 -29.29
C GLU A 151 5.18 3.81 -29.34
N PHE A 152 5.87 4.75 -28.69
CA PHE A 152 5.56 6.18 -28.83
C PHE A 152 6.00 6.70 -30.20
N GLY A 153 5.17 7.58 -30.78
CA GLY A 153 5.42 8.28 -32.02
C GLY A 153 5.69 9.77 -31.80
N ASP A 154 5.13 10.60 -32.67
CA ASP A 154 5.30 12.06 -32.62
C ASP A 154 4.65 12.69 -31.38
N THR A 155 5.20 13.82 -30.96
CA THR A 155 4.62 14.70 -29.93
C THR A 155 4.22 16.03 -30.55
N TYR A 156 2.94 16.36 -30.51
CA TYR A 156 2.38 17.57 -31.10
C TYR A 156 2.27 18.70 -30.07
N PHE A 157 3.24 19.62 -30.14
CA PHE A 157 3.16 20.89 -29.44
C PHE A 157 2.33 21.88 -30.27
N ILE A 158 1.04 21.96 -29.96
CA ILE A 158 0.05 22.66 -30.79
C ILE A 158 -0.09 24.16 -30.48
N GLY A 159 0.60 24.65 -29.44
CA GLY A 159 0.60 26.07 -29.10
C GLY A 159 1.35 26.93 -30.11
N ASN A 160 1.14 28.25 -30.03
CA ASN A 160 1.80 29.19 -30.94
C ASN A 160 3.33 29.06 -30.86
N ASN A 161 3.99 28.92 -32.02
CA ASN A 161 5.42 28.66 -32.13
C ASN A 161 5.83 27.32 -31.49
N SER A 162 4.97 26.30 -31.57
CA SER A 162 5.18 24.99 -30.96
C SER A 162 5.38 25.05 -29.44
N SER A 163 4.65 25.95 -28.77
CA SER A 163 4.66 26.02 -27.31
C SER A 163 3.83 24.90 -26.68
N SER A 164 4.13 24.59 -25.41
CA SER A 164 3.35 23.69 -24.57
C SER A 164 1.95 24.24 -24.35
N VAL A 165 0.94 23.37 -24.40
CA VAL A 165 -0.47 23.69 -24.06
C VAL A 165 -1.03 22.50 -23.28
N LYS A 166 -1.73 22.78 -22.17
CA LYS A 166 -2.41 21.72 -21.40
C LYS A 166 -3.59 21.17 -22.18
N ILE A 167 -3.49 19.90 -22.59
CA ILE A 167 -4.54 19.19 -23.30
C ILE A 167 -5.37 18.42 -22.27
N ASN A 168 -6.63 18.82 -22.09
CA ASN A 168 -7.52 18.16 -21.13
C ASN A 168 -8.12 16.90 -21.75
N GLU A 169 -8.68 17.00 -22.96
CA GLU A 169 -9.33 15.89 -23.65
C GLU A 169 -9.21 16.04 -25.17
N THR A 170 -9.23 14.92 -25.88
CA THR A 170 -9.21 14.87 -27.35
C THR A 170 -10.31 13.97 -27.88
N ILE A 171 -10.89 14.34 -29.03
CA ILE A 171 -11.83 13.49 -29.75
C ILE A 171 -11.60 13.60 -31.26
N ILE A 172 -11.87 12.53 -31.99
CA ILE A 172 -11.84 12.51 -33.45
C ILE A 172 -13.28 12.43 -33.97
N SER A 173 -13.63 13.33 -34.88
CA SER A 173 -14.94 13.37 -35.52
C SER A 173 -14.83 13.91 -36.93
N ASN A 174 -15.40 13.20 -37.90
CA ASN A 174 -15.38 13.56 -39.33
C ASN A 174 -13.96 13.89 -39.84
N ASP A 175 -13.00 13.00 -39.59
CA ASP A 175 -11.58 13.17 -39.96
C ASP A 175 -10.90 14.43 -39.38
N ILE A 176 -11.45 15.00 -38.31
CA ILE A 176 -10.87 16.13 -37.59
C ILE A 176 -10.61 15.70 -36.15
N ILE A 177 -9.39 15.94 -35.67
CA ILE A 177 -9.08 15.88 -34.25
C ILE A 177 -9.43 17.22 -33.60
N TYR A 178 -10.11 17.16 -32.46
CA TYR A 178 -10.42 18.30 -31.61
C TYR A 178 -9.74 18.09 -30.26
N ALA A 179 -9.07 19.12 -29.76
CA ALA A 179 -8.43 19.12 -28.44
C ALA A 179 -9.03 20.23 -27.58
N ALA A 180 -9.68 19.86 -26.48
CA ALA A 180 -10.13 20.79 -25.44
C ALA A 180 -8.94 21.17 -24.55
N THR A 181 -8.67 22.46 -24.42
CA THR A 181 -7.51 22.98 -23.69
C THR A 181 -7.88 24.16 -22.81
N GLU A 182 -6.93 24.61 -21.99
CA GLU A 182 -7.07 25.83 -21.19
C GLU A 182 -7.07 27.13 -22.02
N GLU A 183 -6.74 27.07 -23.31
CA GLU A 183 -6.65 28.24 -24.20
C GLU A 183 -7.75 28.31 -25.27
N GLY A 184 -8.53 27.25 -25.44
CA GLY A 184 -9.60 27.15 -26.42
C GLY A 184 -9.81 25.71 -26.89
N VAL A 185 -10.45 25.55 -28.05
CA VAL A 185 -10.55 24.24 -28.72
C VAL A 185 -9.64 24.27 -29.94
N PHE A 186 -8.61 23.44 -29.97
CA PHE A 186 -7.77 23.29 -31.16
C PHE A 186 -8.37 22.23 -32.07
N LYS A 187 -8.29 22.43 -33.39
CA LYS A 187 -8.66 21.41 -34.37
C LYS A 187 -7.65 21.28 -35.50
N ALA A 188 -7.52 20.08 -36.05
CA ALA A 188 -6.70 19.80 -37.23
C ALA A 188 -7.26 18.60 -38.01
N ASP A 189 -6.92 18.51 -39.30
CA ASP A 189 -7.21 17.34 -40.14
C ASP A 189 -6.34 16.16 -39.68
N ILE A 190 -6.96 15.12 -39.14
CA ILE A 190 -6.26 13.96 -38.56
C ILE A 190 -5.57 13.10 -39.63
N THR A 191 -5.98 13.24 -40.90
CA THR A 191 -5.39 12.51 -42.04
C THR A 191 -4.15 13.20 -42.58
N SER A 192 -3.86 14.42 -42.13
CA SER A 192 -2.66 15.17 -42.51
C SER A 192 -1.39 14.59 -41.88
N ASN A 193 -0.35 14.43 -42.70
CA ASN A 193 0.99 14.07 -42.22
C ASN A 193 1.75 15.25 -41.57
N LEU A 194 1.10 16.42 -41.44
CA LEU A 194 1.72 17.66 -40.95
C LEU A 194 1.20 18.09 -39.56
N LEU A 195 0.59 17.18 -38.80
CA LEU A 195 0.09 17.47 -37.44
C LEU A 195 1.19 17.92 -36.46
N ILE A 196 2.46 17.59 -36.73
CA ILE A 196 3.59 18.06 -35.93
C ILE A 196 3.87 19.57 -36.09
N ASP A 197 3.44 20.17 -37.20
CA ASP A 197 3.57 21.60 -37.44
C ASP A 197 2.33 22.33 -36.88
N PHE A 198 2.54 23.17 -35.87
CA PHE A 198 1.49 23.93 -35.19
C PHE A 198 0.65 24.80 -36.14
N ASN A 199 1.17 25.19 -37.32
CA ASN A 199 0.41 25.96 -38.31
C ASN A 199 -0.77 25.19 -38.91
N ASN A 200 -0.80 23.86 -38.79
CA ASN A 200 -1.92 23.03 -39.23
C ASN A 200 -3.04 22.92 -38.18
N TRP A 201 -2.83 23.49 -36.99
CA TRP A 201 -3.82 23.53 -35.93
C TRP A 201 -4.53 24.88 -35.91
N GLN A 202 -5.86 24.85 -35.99
CA GLN A 202 -6.70 26.02 -35.83
C GLN A 202 -7.24 26.09 -34.40
N ARG A 203 -6.92 27.16 -33.68
CA ARG A 203 -7.53 27.45 -32.38
C ARG A 203 -8.88 28.16 -32.55
N LEU A 204 -9.92 27.55 -32.01
CA LEU A 204 -11.26 28.10 -31.83
C LEU A 204 -11.42 28.66 -30.42
N PHE A 205 -12.31 29.65 -30.27
CA PHE A 205 -12.74 30.18 -28.97
C PHE A 205 -11.58 30.65 -28.07
N ASN A 206 -10.67 31.44 -28.64
CA ASN A 206 -9.45 31.92 -28.00
C ASN A 206 -9.66 32.49 -26.59
N GLY A 207 -8.87 32.00 -25.62
CA GLY A 207 -8.83 32.49 -24.24
C GLY A 207 -9.92 31.90 -23.33
N ARG A 208 -10.60 30.83 -23.77
CA ARG A 208 -11.60 30.11 -22.98
C ARG A 208 -11.06 28.75 -22.56
N ASP A 209 -11.35 28.35 -21.33
CA ASP A 209 -10.83 27.12 -20.70
C ASP A 209 -11.86 25.99 -20.83
N PHE A 210 -11.58 25.02 -21.68
CA PHE A 210 -12.46 23.86 -21.91
C PHE A 210 -11.89 22.60 -21.26
N LYS A 211 -12.70 21.97 -20.38
CA LYS A 211 -12.29 20.81 -19.59
C LYS A 211 -12.49 19.47 -20.28
N GLY A 212 -13.40 19.42 -21.26
CA GLY A 212 -13.69 18.19 -21.98
C GLY A 212 -14.41 18.43 -23.30
N VAL A 213 -14.39 17.41 -24.15
CA VAL A 213 -15.00 17.41 -25.47
C VAL A 213 -15.58 16.04 -25.79
N THR A 214 -16.81 16.01 -26.30
CA THR A 214 -17.46 14.77 -26.72
C THR A 214 -18.32 14.97 -27.97
N THR A 215 -18.75 13.88 -28.58
CA THR A 215 -19.72 13.88 -29.69
C THR A 215 -21.02 13.23 -29.26
N PHE A 216 -22.14 13.82 -29.69
CA PHE A 216 -23.46 13.24 -29.49
C PHE A 216 -24.38 13.61 -30.66
N LYS A 217 -24.99 12.61 -31.31
CA LYS A 217 -25.82 12.78 -32.52
C LYS A 217 -25.14 13.61 -33.63
N ASN A 218 -23.83 13.42 -33.81
CA ASN A 218 -22.95 14.15 -34.74
C ASN A 218 -22.63 15.60 -34.37
N ASP A 219 -23.24 16.14 -33.30
CA ASP A 219 -22.88 17.44 -32.76
C ASP A 219 -21.69 17.30 -31.81
N LEU A 220 -20.81 18.30 -31.81
CA LEU A 220 -19.72 18.41 -30.85
C LEU A 220 -20.17 19.19 -29.63
N TYR A 221 -19.73 18.72 -28.47
CA TYR A 221 -20.03 19.33 -27.18
C TYR A 221 -18.73 19.60 -26.42
N VAL A 222 -18.68 20.73 -25.71
CA VAL A 222 -17.54 21.11 -24.88
C VAL A 222 -17.98 21.61 -23.52
N ILE A 223 -17.14 21.33 -22.52
CA ILE A 223 -17.35 21.67 -21.12
C ILE A 223 -16.56 22.93 -20.79
N GLU A 224 -17.23 23.96 -20.27
CA GLU A 224 -16.56 25.09 -19.62
C GLU A 224 -17.13 25.23 -18.21
N ASN A 225 -16.39 24.75 -17.21
CA ASN A 225 -16.78 24.75 -15.81
C ASN A 225 -18.16 24.09 -15.59
N SER A 226 -19.19 24.86 -15.23
CA SER A 226 -20.56 24.36 -15.01
C SER A 226 -21.44 24.34 -16.27
N LYS A 227 -20.89 24.66 -17.44
CA LYS A 227 -21.65 24.87 -18.67
C LYS A 227 -21.30 23.85 -19.74
N LEU A 228 -22.35 23.34 -20.38
CA LEU A 228 -22.25 22.52 -21.57
C LEU A 228 -22.63 23.37 -22.80
N PHE A 229 -21.70 23.47 -23.74
CA PHE A 229 -21.93 24.12 -25.03
C PHE A 229 -21.89 23.10 -26.16
N THR A 230 -22.62 23.40 -27.23
CA THR A 230 -22.35 22.82 -28.56
C THR A 230 -21.77 23.89 -29.48
N PHE A 231 -21.14 23.51 -30.58
CA PHE A 231 -20.64 24.46 -31.57
C PHE A 231 -20.69 23.94 -33.00
N ASP A 232 -20.85 24.87 -33.94
CA ASP A 232 -20.91 24.62 -35.40
C ASP A 232 -19.58 24.93 -36.12
N GLY A 233 -18.48 24.94 -35.36
CA GLY A 233 -17.14 25.31 -35.83
C GLY A 233 -16.82 26.80 -35.76
N ALA A 234 -17.79 27.69 -35.55
CA ALA A 234 -17.57 29.13 -35.44
C ALA A 234 -18.20 29.75 -34.18
N SER A 235 -19.38 29.28 -33.76
CA SER A 235 -20.14 29.85 -32.64
C SER A 235 -20.47 28.80 -31.58
N LEU A 236 -20.42 29.22 -30.30
CA LEU A 236 -20.86 28.39 -29.17
C LEU A 236 -22.32 28.66 -28.84
N THR A 237 -23.09 27.60 -28.66
CA THR A 237 -24.48 27.64 -28.18
C THR A 237 -24.56 26.92 -26.84
N GLU A 238 -24.93 27.65 -25.78
CA GLU A 238 -25.15 27.07 -24.45
C GLU A 238 -26.34 26.11 -24.51
N LYS A 239 -26.15 24.88 -24.04
CA LYS A 239 -27.20 23.85 -23.98
C LYS A 239 -27.73 23.70 -22.57
N VAL A 240 -26.83 23.60 -21.59
CA VAL A 240 -27.18 23.46 -20.18
C VAL A 240 -26.16 24.20 -19.32
N ASN A 241 -26.62 24.80 -18.22
CA ASN A 241 -25.80 25.42 -17.20
C ASN A 241 -26.19 24.87 -15.82
N PHE A 242 -25.24 24.24 -15.14
CA PHE A 242 -25.41 23.61 -13.84
C PHE A 242 -25.00 24.56 -12.70
N ASN A 243 -25.38 24.22 -11.48
CA ASN A 243 -24.94 24.92 -10.27
C ASN A 243 -23.59 24.42 -9.74
N LYS A 244 -23.04 23.36 -10.33
CA LYS A 244 -21.77 22.70 -10.00
C LYS A 244 -20.96 22.50 -11.27
N GLU A 245 -19.65 22.35 -11.12
CA GLU A 245 -18.74 22.02 -12.22
C GLU A 245 -19.07 20.64 -12.81
N ILE A 246 -18.98 20.53 -14.14
CA ILE A 246 -19.09 19.26 -14.84
C ILE A 246 -17.75 18.53 -14.75
N LYS A 247 -17.75 17.34 -14.15
CA LYS A 247 -16.56 16.50 -14.02
C LYS A 247 -16.27 15.68 -15.27
N ASN A 248 -17.31 15.07 -15.85
CA ASN A 248 -17.15 14.15 -16.97
C ASN A 248 -18.45 14.05 -17.79
N ILE A 249 -18.33 13.70 -19.07
CA ILE A 249 -19.47 13.46 -19.96
C ILE A 249 -19.19 12.18 -20.76
N LYS A 250 -20.19 11.30 -20.81
CA LYS A 250 -20.20 10.13 -21.71
C LYS A 250 -21.44 10.16 -22.58
N SER A 251 -21.29 9.73 -23.83
CA SER A 251 -22.39 9.64 -24.78
C SER A 251 -22.59 8.21 -25.25
N THR A 252 -23.84 7.89 -25.56
CA THR A 252 -24.22 6.71 -26.34
C THR A 252 -24.94 7.17 -27.60
N ASN A 253 -25.41 6.22 -28.41
CA ASN A 253 -26.21 6.53 -29.59
C ASN A 253 -27.52 7.25 -29.27
N THR A 254 -28.05 7.12 -28.04
CA THR A 254 -29.38 7.62 -27.66
C THR A 254 -29.34 8.68 -26.58
N ASN A 255 -28.33 8.69 -25.72
CA ASN A 255 -28.29 9.52 -24.52
C ASN A 255 -26.95 10.19 -24.28
N LEU A 256 -27.00 11.28 -23.52
CA LEU A 256 -25.83 11.99 -23.02
C LEU A 256 -25.86 11.99 -21.48
N CYS A 257 -24.83 11.42 -20.87
CA CYS A 257 -24.65 11.35 -19.42
C CYS A 257 -23.69 12.44 -18.97
N ILE A 258 -24.12 13.26 -18.02
CA ILE A 258 -23.33 14.35 -17.46
C ILE A 258 -23.11 14.05 -15.98
N SER A 259 -21.84 14.04 -15.56
CA SER A 259 -21.42 13.79 -14.19
C SER A 259 -20.99 15.09 -13.51
N LEU A 260 -21.60 15.37 -12.37
CA LEU A 260 -21.23 16.43 -11.43
C LEU A 260 -20.62 15.79 -10.17
N ASP A 261 -20.32 16.57 -9.13
CA ASP A 261 -19.63 16.04 -7.94
C ASP A 261 -20.41 14.97 -7.15
N LYS A 262 -21.73 15.07 -7.04
CA LYS A 262 -22.60 14.13 -6.29
C LYS A 262 -23.87 13.76 -7.06
N GLU A 263 -23.85 13.97 -8.36
CA GLU A 263 -25.06 13.95 -9.17
C GLU A 263 -24.74 13.53 -10.61
N ALA A 264 -25.57 12.67 -11.18
CA ALA A 264 -25.55 12.30 -12.59
C ALA A 264 -26.87 12.71 -13.26
N ARG A 265 -26.80 13.26 -14.47
CA ARG A 265 -27.97 13.61 -15.28
C ARG A 265 -27.92 12.96 -16.65
N ILE A 266 -29.03 12.33 -17.03
CA ILE A 266 -29.18 11.63 -18.30
C ILE A 266 -30.09 12.46 -19.20
N TYR A 267 -29.61 12.80 -20.39
CA TYR A 267 -30.37 13.52 -21.39
C TYR A 267 -30.69 12.63 -22.59
N ASP A 268 -31.85 12.85 -23.21
CA ASP A 268 -32.20 12.22 -24.48
C ASP A 268 -31.56 12.92 -25.68
N SER A 269 -31.80 12.41 -26.90
CA SER A 269 -31.30 13.02 -28.13
C SER A 269 -31.80 14.42 -28.44
N SER A 270 -32.89 14.84 -27.79
CA SER A 270 -33.45 16.20 -27.91
C SER A 270 -32.94 17.13 -26.80
N MET A 271 -31.99 16.67 -25.97
CA MET A 271 -31.48 17.35 -24.79
C MET A 271 -32.56 17.59 -23.70
N ASN A 272 -33.59 16.75 -23.64
CA ASN A 272 -34.50 16.73 -22.49
C ASN A 272 -33.90 15.86 -21.38
N LEU A 273 -34.05 16.30 -20.13
CA LEU A 273 -33.66 15.50 -18.97
C LEU A 273 -34.57 14.27 -18.87
N VAL A 274 -33.98 13.09 -18.86
CA VAL A 274 -34.65 11.80 -18.69
C VAL A 274 -34.71 11.43 -17.21
N GLN A 275 -33.58 11.49 -16.52
CA GLN A 275 -33.46 11.13 -15.11
C GLN A 275 -32.26 11.84 -14.44
N GLU A 276 -32.36 12.03 -13.13
CA GLU A 276 -31.30 12.54 -12.25
C GLU A 276 -31.04 11.53 -11.12
N PHE A 277 -29.77 11.33 -10.78
CA PHE A 277 -29.32 10.48 -9.67
C PHE A 277 -28.45 11.32 -8.74
N THR A 278 -28.77 11.35 -7.45
CA THR A 278 -28.10 12.18 -6.46
C THR A 278 -27.77 11.35 -5.21
N SER A 279 -26.60 11.60 -4.62
CA SER A 279 -26.18 10.96 -3.37
C SER A 279 -27.18 11.19 -2.23
N ASP A 280 -27.33 10.21 -1.35
CA ASP A 280 -28.15 10.33 -0.14
C ASP A 280 -27.37 9.91 1.13
N LEU A 281 -28.07 9.63 2.23
CA LEU A 281 -27.44 9.24 3.50
C LEU A 281 -26.94 7.79 3.50
N GLU A 282 -27.54 6.92 2.67
CA GLU A 282 -27.14 5.53 2.53
C GLU A 282 -25.96 5.42 1.56
N TYR A 283 -26.02 6.15 0.44
CA TYR A 283 -24.98 6.24 -0.57
C TYR A 283 -24.44 7.68 -0.64
N ASP A 284 -23.66 8.08 0.36
CA ASP A 284 -22.98 9.38 0.39
C ASP A 284 -21.70 9.35 -0.47
N TYR A 285 -21.88 9.36 -1.79
CA TYR A 285 -20.78 9.26 -2.73
C TYR A 285 -20.36 10.60 -3.34
N SER A 286 -19.10 10.64 -3.78
CA SER A 286 -18.57 11.56 -4.76
C SER A 286 -18.48 10.84 -6.11
N LEU A 287 -19.05 11.42 -7.15
CA LEU A 287 -19.11 10.85 -8.49
C LEU A 287 -17.89 11.27 -9.32
N ASN A 288 -17.28 10.33 -10.05
CA ASN A 288 -16.22 10.58 -11.02
C ASN A 288 -16.79 10.60 -12.45
N THR A 289 -17.54 9.56 -12.84
CA THR A 289 -18.22 9.47 -14.14
C THR A 289 -19.49 8.62 -14.05
N ALA A 290 -20.33 8.69 -15.07
CA ALA A 290 -21.56 7.94 -15.20
C ALA A 290 -21.77 7.47 -16.63
N PHE A 291 -22.37 6.29 -16.79
CA PHE A 291 -22.72 5.70 -18.08
C PHE A 291 -24.16 5.17 -18.04
N PHE A 292 -24.85 5.27 -19.17
CA PHE A 292 -26.22 4.80 -19.33
C PHE A 292 -26.39 4.03 -20.63
N GLU A 293 -26.94 2.83 -20.54
CA GLU A 293 -27.26 2.00 -21.69
C GLU A 293 -28.42 1.06 -21.34
N ASP A 294 -29.39 0.91 -22.25
CA ASP A 294 -30.47 -0.08 -22.16
C ASP A 294 -31.19 -0.15 -20.79
N ASP A 295 -31.58 1.02 -20.24
CA ASP A 295 -32.22 1.22 -18.92
C ASP A 295 -31.27 1.11 -17.71
N MET A 296 -30.06 0.57 -17.90
CA MET A 296 -29.05 0.42 -16.87
C MET A 296 -28.20 1.68 -16.71
N VAL A 297 -27.94 2.06 -15.46
CA VAL A 297 -27.11 3.21 -15.08
C VAL A 297 -25.96 2.72 -14.22
N PHE A 298 -24.76 3.15 -14.57
CA PHE A 298 -23.52 2.84 -13.85
C PHE A 298 -22.88 4.14 -13.38
N LEU A 299 -22.67 4.27 -12.08
CA LEU A 299 -22.06 5.45 -11.46
C LEU A 299 -20.71 5.05 -10.88
N ALA A 300 -19.61 5.56 -11.46
CA ALA A 300 -18.27 5.36 -10.90
C ALA A 300 -18.04 6.35 -9.76
N THR A 301 -17.91 5.83 -8.55
CA THR A 301 -17.83 6.62 -7.31
C THR A 301 -16.46 6.55 -6.67
N LYS A 302 -16.20 7.41 -5.68
CA LYS A 302 -14.98 7.33 -4.86
C LYS A 302 -15.11 6.35 -3.70
N GLU A 303 -16.33 6.12 -3.22
CA GLU A 303 -16.59 5.45 -1.94
C GLU A 303 -17.16 4.03 -2.10
N PHE A 304 -17.81 3.69 -3.22
CA PHE A 304 -18.62 2.46 -3.39
C PHE A 304 -18.34 1.69 -4.70
N GLY A 305 -17.18 1.91 -5.32
CA GLY A 305 -16.88 1.30 -6.61
C GLY A 305 -17.79 1.83 -7.71
N ILE A 306 -18.33 0.94 -8.54
CA ILE A 306 -19.41 1.28 -9.47
C ILE A 306 -20.75 0.96 -8.80
N LEU A 307 -21.63 1.96 -8.68
CA LEU A 307 -23.02 1.74 -8.32
C LEU A 307 -23.86 1.46 -9.57
N GLU A 308 -24.47 0.29 -9.62
CA GLU A 308 -25.38 -0.14 -10.69
C GLU A 308 -26.84 0.06 -10.27
N THR A 309 -27.66 0.63 -11.16
CA THR A 309 -29.10 0.81 -10.95
C THR A 309 -29.86 0.90 -12.28
N THR A 310 -31.17 1.16 -12.22
CA THR A 310 -32.02 1.43 -13.40
C THR A 310 -32.69 2.79 -13.30
N ILE A 311 -33.14 3.35 -14.42
CA ILE A 311 -33.92 4.60 -14.41
C ILE A 311 -35.20 4.48 -13.56
N SER A 312 -35.76 3.27 -13.48
CA SER A 312 -36.97 2.98 -12.71
C SER A 312 -36.76 2.91 -11.19
N GLN A 313 -35.50 2.78 -10.72
CA GLN A 313 -35.14 2.60 -9.31
C GLN A 313 -33.99 3.54 -8.86
N PRO A 314 -34.13 4.86 -8.97
CA PRO A 314 -33.01 5.82 -8.90
C PRO A 314 -32.36 5.99 -7.52
N THR A 315 -32.75 5.20 -6.51
CA THR A 315 -32.25 5.25 -5.13
C THR A 315 -31.86 3.87 -4.60
N THR A 316 -31.81 2.85 -5.46
CA THR A 316 -31.43 1.50 -5.06
C THR A 316 -30.29 1.03 -5.95
N TYR A 317 -29.18 0.67 -5.33
CA TYR A 317 -27.93 0.37 -6.03
C TYR A 317 -27.41 -1.02 -5.67
N SER A 318 -26.68 -1.62 -6.61
CA SER A 318 -25.75 -2.72 -6.35
C SER A 318 -24.33 -2.18 -6.49
N GLU A 319 -23.46 -2.51 -5.53
CA GLU A 319 -22.04 -2.18 -5.60
C GLU A 319 -21.31 -3.21 -6.49
N ILE A 320 -20.45 -2.71 -7.37
CA ILE A 320 -19.58 -3.51 -8.24
C ILE A 320 -18.14 -3.08 -7.99
N HIS A 321 -17.42 -3.91 -7.24
CA HIS A 321 -15.97 -3.83 -7.05
C HIS A 321 -15.47 -5.13 -6.39
N PRO A 322 -14.17 -5.47 -6.53
CA PRO A 322 -13.54 -6.45 -5.66
C PRO A 322 -13.58 -6.04 -4.18
N GLU A 323 -13.62 -7.01 -3.28
CA GLU A 323 -13.49 -6.79 -1.84
C GLU A 323 -12.13 -6.17 -1.48
N GLY A 324 -12.13 -5.22 -0.54
CA GLY A 324 -10.94 -4.47 -0.17
C GLY A 324 -11.13 -3.55 1.04
N PRO A 325 -10.04 -2.91 1.51
CA PRO A 325 -10.12 -1.87 2.51
C PRO A 325 -10.84 -0.62 1.97
N LEU A 326 -11.34 0.22 2.87
CA LEU A 326 -11.97 1.51 2.53
C LEU A 326 -11.13 2.45 1.65
N SER A 327 -9.80 2.37 1.73
CA SER A 327 -8.91 3.27 0.99
C SER A 327 -7.50 2.72 0.84
N ASN A 328 -6.78 3.15 -0.20
CA ASN A 328 -5.34 2.93 -0.36
C ASN A 328 -4.48 3.93 0.44
N ALA A 329 -5.08 5.00 1.00
CA ALA A 329 -4.40 6.02 1.81
C ALA A 329 -4.21 5.56 3.26
N VAL A 330 -3.46 4.47 3.44
CA VAL A 330 -3.25 3.80 4.73
C VAL A 330 -2.26 4.59 5.60
N PHE A 331 -2.52 4.65 6.91
CA PHE A 331 -1.60 5.27 7.87
C PHE A 331 -0.87 4.23 8.73
N SER A 332 -1.61 3.29 9.32
CA SER A 332 -1.06 2.22 10.14
C SER A 332 -1.83 0.92 9.92
N ILE A 333 -1.15 -0.20 10.20
CA ILE A 333 -1.69 -1.55 10.12
C ILE A 333 -1.21 -2.39 11.30
N THR A 334 -2.08 -3.29 11.77
CA THR A 334 -1.76 -4.29 12.80
C THR A 334 -2.30 -5.66 12.38
N ALA A 335 -1.44 -6.66 12.32
CA ALA A 335 -1.78 -8.02 11.91
C ALA A 335 -1.47 -9.04 13.02
N GLN A 336 -2.40 -9.97 13.25
CA GLN A 336 -2.24 -11.10 14.18
C GLN A 336 -3.32 -12.15 13.91
N ASN A 337 -2.97 -13.44 13.91
CA ASN A 337 -3.93 -14.54 13.84
C ASN A 337 -4.88 -14.46 12.62
N ASN A 338 -4.34 -14.16 11.44
CA ASN A 338 -4.99 -13.87 10.17
C ASN A 338 -5.84 -12.58 10.12
N ASP A 339 -6.01 -11.90 11.24
CA ASP A 339 -6.64 -10.58 11.25
C ASP A 339 -5.64 -9.52 10.77
N LEU A 340 -6.09 -8.62 9.91
CA LEU A 340 -5.40 -7.38 9.54
C LEU A 340 -6.33 -6.19 9.80
N TRP A 341 -5.93 -5.32 10.71
CA TRP A 341 -6.59 -4.05 10.99
C TRP A 341 -5.90 -2.90 10.25
N VAL A 342 -6.69 -2.00 9.69
CA VAL A 342 -6.22 -0.87 8.87
C VAL A 342 -6.88 0.42 9.32
N VAL A 343 -6.08 1.47 9.52
CA VAL A 343 -6.53 2.83 9.83
C VAL A 343 -5.88 3.86 8.90
N TYR A 344 -6.61 4.95 8.62
CA TYR A 344 -6.32 5.88 7.52
C TYR A 344 -6.08 7.33 7.98
N GLY A 345 -5.96 7.54 9.29
CA GLY A 345 -5.77 8.86 9.85
C GLY A 345 -4.42 9.48 9.51
N GLY A 346 -3.96 10.37 10.38
CA GLY A 346 -2.54 10.69 10.39
C GLY A 346 -2.22 12.07 10.89
N TYR A 347 -0.93 12.37 10.80
CA TYR A 347 -0.36 13.63 11.17
C TYR A 347 0.84 13.97 10.27
N ASN A 348 1.12 15.26 10.13
CA ASN A 348 2.26 15.73 9.35
C ASN A 348 3.60 15.52 10.11
N SER A 349 4.72 15.96 9.52
CA SER A 349 6.06 15.86 10.14
C SER A 349 6.23 16.63 11.46
N THR A 350 5.25 17.44 11.84
CA THR A 350 5.19 18.16 13.11
C THR A 350 4.17 17.59 14.09
N PHE A 351 3.62 16.39 13.82
CA PHE A 351 2.59 15.72 14.62
C PHE A 351 1.28 16.51 14.74
N THR A 352 1.03 17.39 13.76
CA THR A 352 -0.25 18.07 13.60
C THR A 352 -1.23 17.15 12.87
N PRO A 353 -2.44 16.90 13.41
CA PRO A 353 -3.44 16.04 12.78
C PRO A 353 -3.81 16.51 11.36
N LEU A 354 -4.09 15.56 10.47
CA LEU A 354 -4.49 15.83 9.08
C LEU A 354 -6.00 16.07 8.92
N ASN A 355 -6.79 15.75 9.94
CA ASN A 355 -8.25 15.78 9.99
C ASN A 355 -8.91 14.85 8.97
N ILE A 356 -8.32 13.67 8.74
CA ILE A 356 -8.88 12.66 7.85
C ILE A 356 -10.13 12.05 8.52
N ARG A 357 -11.20 11.95 7.73
CA ARG A 357 -12.52 11.44 8.14
C ARG A 357 -12.79 10.10 7.48
N ASN A 358 -11.94 9.13 7.75
CA ASN A 358 -12.13 7.75 7.36
C ASN A 358 -12.33 6.93 8.63
N GLY A 359 -13.15 5.88 8.55
CA GLY A 359 -13.27 4.92 9.63
C GLY A 359 -12.10 3.93 9.61
N PHE A 360 -12.38 2.64 9.77
CA PHE A 360 -11.36 1.59 9.84
C PHE A 360 -11.83 0.33 9.13
N SER A 361 -10.88 -0.53 8.77
CA SER A 361 -11.15 -1.78 8.07
C SER A 361 -10.49 -2.96 8.79
N LYS A 362 -11.16 -4.12 8.76
CA LYS A 362 -10.63 -5.39 9.25
C LYS A 362 -10.73 -6.42 8.14
N PHE A 363 -9.64 -7.10 7.83
CA PHE A 363 -9.68 -8.37 7.09
C PHE A 363 -9.53 -9.51 8.10
N ASN A 364 -10.43 -10.50 8.08
CA ASN A 364 -10.46 -11.58 9.07
C ASN A 364 -9.81 -12.90 8.59
N GLY A 365 -8.99 -12.83 7.54
CA GLY A 365 -8.43 -14.00 6.86
C GLY A 365 -9.24 -14.45 5.64
N GLU A 366 -10.50 -14.06 5.55
CA GLU A 366 -11.40 -14.45 4.45
C GLU A 366 -12.13 -13.25 3.83
N ASN A 367 -12.68 -12.36 4.65
CA ASN A 367 -13.56 -11.27 4.21
C ASN A 367 -13.10 -9.93 4.81
N TRP A 368 -13.42 -8.85 4.10
CA TRP A 368 -13.28 -7.49 4.60
C TRP A 368 -14.53 -7.05 5.38
N ILE A 369 -14.29 -6.33 6.47
CA ILE A 369 -15.30 -5.73 7.33
C ILE A 369 -14.91 -4.26 7.48
N ASN A 370 -15.67 -3.40 6.81
CA ASN A 370 -15.38 -1.98 6.71
C ASN A 370 -16.35 -1.18 7.57
N THR A 371 -15.82 -0.33 8.46
CA THR A 371 -16.62 0.63 9.23
C THR A 371 -16.42 2.02 8.63
N ASN A 372 -17.44 2.51 7.93
CA ASN A 372 -17.44 3.86 7.36
C ASN A 372 -17.35 4.94 8.44
N PHE A 373 -16.77 6.08 8.07
CA PHE A 373 -16.75 7.23 8.96
C PHE A 373 -18.18 7.67 9.29
N ASN A 374 -18.43 7.99 10.56
CA ASN A 374 -19.69 8.56 11.01
C ASN A 374 -19.44 9.53 12.17
N SER A 375 -20.49 10.25 12.57
CA SER A 375 -20.40 11.27 13.62
C SER A 375 -19.99 10.76 15.00
N SER A 376 -19.97 9.46 15.24
CA SER A 376 -19.49 8.84 16.49
C SER A 376 -17.97 8.61 16.50
N LEU A 377 -17.31 8.69 15.34
CA LEU A 377 -15.86 8.47 15.21
C LEU A 377 -15.10 9.81 15.23
N PRO A 378 -13.97 9.91 15.96
CA PRO A 378 -13.06 11.04 15.82
C PRO A 378 -12.40 11.02 14.45
N ASN A 379 -11.82 12.16 14.07
CA ASN A 379 -10.90 12.19 12.95
C ASN A 379 -9.63 11.38 13.28
N ASP A 380 -8.82 11.13 12.24
CA ASP A 380 -7.46 10.63 12.36
C ASP A 380 -7.27 9.43 13.30
N LEU A 381 -7.77 8.26 12.89
CA LEU A 381 -7.43 6.99 13.53
C LEU A 381 -6.00 6.59 13.12
N VAL A 382 -5.07 6.48 14.08
CA VAL A 382 -3.61 6.47 13.81
C VAL A 382 -2.89 5.19 14.21
N ASP A 383 -3.44 4.38 15.12
CA ASP A 383 -2.80 3.14 15.55
C ASP A 383 -3.84 2.14 16.07
N VAL A 384 -3.53 0.84 15.98
CA VAL A 384 -4.40 -0.25 16.47
C VAL A 384 -3.59 -1.17 17.38
N THR A 385 -4.05 -1.34 18.61
CA THR A 385 -3.48 -2.27 19.59
C THR A 385 -4.46 -3.42 19.82
N ILE A 386 -4.03 -4.65 19.55
CA ILE A 386 -4.83 -5.85 19.81
C ILE A 386 -4.79 -6.17 21.30
N ASP A 387 -5.95 -6.52 21.87
CA ASP A 387 -6.03 -7.00 23.23
C ASP A 387 -5.57 -8.47 23.33
N PRO A 388 -4.49 -8.77 24.05
CA PRO A 388 -3.98 -10.15 24.15
C PRO A 388 -4.87 -11.06 25.00
N SER A 389 -5.82 -10.49 25.76
CA SER A 389 -6.66 -11.22 26.72
C SER A 389 -8.09 -11.44 26.23
N HIS A 390 -8.49 -10.79 25.14
CA HIS A 390 -9.85 -10.86 24.59
C HIS A 390 -9.80 -11.00 23.07
N GLU A 391 -10.38 -12.08 22.56
CA GLU A 391 -10.55 -12.26 21.12
C GLU A 391 -11.40 -11.12 20.54
N ASN A 392 -11.06 -10.67 19.33
CA ASN A 392 -11.78 -9.61 18.59
C ASN A 392 -11.91 -8.25 19.29
N ARG A 393 -11.16 -7.99 20.37
CA ARG A 393 -11.10 -6.66 20.98
C ARG A 393 -9.82 -5.92 20.58
N VAL A 394 -9.98 -4.70 20.09
CA VAL A 394 -8.87 -3.81 19.77
C VAL A 394 -9.08 -2.42 20.35
N TYR A 395 -7.97 -1.73 20.59
CA TYR A 395 -7.93 -0.33 20.96
C TYR A 395 -7.41 0.47 19.79
N ILE A 396 -8.19 1.44 19.31
CA ILE A 396 -7.78 2.33 18.22
C ILE A 396 -7.41 3.69 18.81
N SER A 397 -6.17 4.12 18.58
CA SER A 397 -5.68 5.45 18.97
C SER A 397 -6.13 6.49 17.95
N ALA A 398 -6.58 7.65 18.42
CA ALA A 398 -7.11 8.70 17.57
C ALA A 398 -6.66 10.11 17.98
N LEU A 399 -6.57 10.98 16.97
CA LEU A 399 -6.33 12.41 17.14
C LEU A 399 -7.60 13.17 16.79
N GLY A 400 -8.16 13.92 17.73
CA GLY A 400 -9.43 14.61 17.48
C GLY A 400 -9.46 16.00 18.07
N ALA A 401 -10.19 16.89 17.39
CA ALA A 401 -10.63 18.16 17.94
C ALA A 401 -12.15 18.25 17.85
N SER A 402 -12.79 18.65 18.94
CA SER A 402 -14.24 18.90 19.00
C SER A 402 -14.50 20.29 19.55
N ASN A 403 -15.44 21.01 18.94
CA ASN A 403 -15.92 22.30 19.44
C ASN A 403 -16.97 22.15 20.56
N ASN A 404 -17.23 20.93 21.01
CA ASN A 404 -18.13 20.63 22.12
C ASN A 404 -17.36 19.78 23.15
N ILE A 405 -17.11 20.39 24.32
CA ILE A 405 -16.39 19.76 25.43
C ILE A 405 -17.12 18.53 26.01
N GLU A 406 -18.45 18.48 25.86
CA GLU A 406 -19.29 17.36 26.31
C GLU A 406 -19.52 16.32 25.20
N ALA A 407 -19.08 16.58 23.96
CA ALA A 407 -19.32 15.66 22.85
C ALA A 407 -18.40 14.44 22.88
N LYS A 408 -18.92 13.33 22.34
CA LYS A 408 -18.13 12.29 21.69
C LYS A 408 -18.35 12.49 20.19
N PRO A 409 -17.30 12.66 19.38
CA PRO A 409 -15.92 12.21 19.60
C PRO A 409 -14.89 13.35 19.76
N THR A 410 -13.82 13.12 20.54
CA THR A 410 -12.82 14.15 20.95
C THR A 410 -11.36 13.76 20.70
N GLY A 411 -11.13 12.65 19.97
CA GLY A 411 -9.85 11.91 19.99
C GLY A 411 -9.83 10.90 21.13
N GLY A 412 -8.66 10.34 21.44
CA GLY A 412 -8.49 9.41 22.56
C GLY A 412 -8.32 7.96 22.12
N LEU A 413 -8.85 7.02 22.92
CA LEU A 413 -8.82 5.59 22.63
C LEU A 413 -10.23 5.05 22.39
N LEU A 414 -10.45 4.42 21.25
CA LEU A 414 -11.69 3.71 20.95
C LEU A 414 -11.50 2.24 21.29
N VAL A 415 -12.53 1.63 21.87
CA VAL A 415 -12.59 0.18 22.05
C VAL A 415 -13.55 -0.36 21.01
N VAL A 416 -13.03 -1.20 20.13
CA VAL A 416 -13.80 -1.93 19.14
C VAL A 416 -13.80 -3.39 19.54
N GLU A 417 -14.98 -3.97 19.66
CA GLU A 417 -15.20 -5.36 20.03
C GLU A 417 -16.20 -5.96 19.04
N ASP A 418 -15.86 -7.11 18.47
CA ASP A 418 -16.65 -7.76 17.42
C ASP A 418 -16.99 -6.81 16.25
N ASN A 419 -16.03 -5.96 15.88
CA ASN A 419 -16.13 -4.94 14.83
C ASN A 419 -17.08 -3.77 15.13
N VAL A 420 -17.58 -3.65 16.36
CA VAL A 420 -18.46 -2.56 16.78
C VAL A 420 -17.75 -1.65 17.78
N LEU A 421 -17.92 -0.34 17.62
CA LEU A 421 -17.46 0.63 18.61
C LEU A 421 -18.30 0.51 19.90
N VAL A 422 -17.69 0.00 20.96
CA VAL A 422 -18.38 -0.21 22.25
C VAL A 422 -18.07 0.86 23.28
N GLN A 423 -16.89 1.50 23.20
CA GLN A 423 -16.47 2.51 24.16
C GLN A 423 -15.50 3.52 23.53
N THR A 424 -15.53 4.74 24.05
CA THR A 424 -14.49 5.75 23.77
C THR A 424 -13.97 6.29 25.09
N TYR A 425 -12.66 6.16 25.32
CA TYR A 425 -11.95 6.76 26.43
C TYR A 425 -11.40 8.13 26.02
N ASN A 426 -11.78 9.13 26.81
CA ASN A 426 -11.38 10.52 26.65
C ASN A 426 -11.28 11.18 28.03
N HIS A 427 -11.13 12.50 28.07
CA HIS A 427 -11.00 13.25 29.33
C HIS A 427 -12.17 13.13 30.33
N LEU A 428 -13.35 12.65 29.92
CA LEU A 428 -14.52 12.52 30.81
C LEU A 428 -14.51 11.23 31.62
N ASN A 429 -13.79 10.20 31.16
CA ASN A 429 -13.87 8.84 31.70
C ASN A 429 -12.52 8.11 31.78
N SER A 430 -11.42 8.84 31.60
CA SER A 430 -10.05 8.33 31.69
C SER A 430 -9.08 9.40 32.22
N SER A 431 -7.81 9.05 32.39
CA SER A 431 -6.74 9.99 32.73
C SER A 431 -6.19 10.76 31.52
N LEU A 432 -6.77 10.61 30.32
CA LEU A 432 -6.38 11.41 29.16
C LEU A 432 -6.72 12.88 29.40
N THR A 433 -5.74 13.77 29.21
CA THR A 433 -5.91 15.21 29.35
C THR A 433 -5.86 15.90 27.98
N PRO A 434 -6.61 16.99 27.77
CA PRO A 434 -6.52 17.76 26.54
C PRO A 434 -5.32 18.72 26.54
N ILE A 435 -4.78 19.05 25.35
CA ILE A 435 -3.60 19.92 25.16
C ILE A 435 -3.78 21.30 25.82
N LEU A 436 -4.88 21.97 25.49
CA LEU A 436 -5.29 23.26 26.06
C LEU A 436 -6.81 23.32 26.00
N ILE A 437 -7.45 23.75 27.09
CA ILE A 437 -8.88 24.08 27.09
C ILE A 437 -9.01 25.54 26.66
N SER A 438 -8.91 25.83 25.36
CA SER A 438 -9.48 27.08 24.84
C SER A 438 -10.96 26.81 24.59
N LEU A 439 -11.79 26.97 25.63
CA LEU A 439 -13.24 26.81 25.48
C LEU A 439 -13.70 27.57 24.22
N PRO A 440 -14.43 26.91 23.30
CA PRO A 440 -15.15 25.64 23.48
C PRO A 440 -14.44 24.39 22.91
N THR A 441 -13.18 24.46 22.48
CA THR A 441 -12.51 23.36 21.76
C THR A 441 -11.76 22.43 22.70
N ILE A 442 -11.96 21.13 22.55
CA ILE A 442 -11.15 20.08 23.19
C ILE A 442 -10.35 19.32 22.13
N ASN A 443 -9.07 19.07 22.44
CA ASN A 443 -8.14 18.36 21.56
C ASN A 443 -7.39 17.29 22.36
N ILE A 444 -7.63 16.01 22.02
CA ILE A 444 -6.95 14.87 22.63
C ILE A 444 -6.17 14.14 21.55
N ARG A 445 -4.91 13.81 21.87
CA ARG A 445 -3.97 13.22 20.92
C ARG A 445 -3.28 12.00 21.50
N VAL A 446 -3.78 10.83 21.11
CA VAL A 446 -3.17 9.54 21.43
C VAL A 446 -2.46 9.05 20.18
N GLY A 447 -1.14 8.95 20.22
CA GLY A 447 -0.32 8.53 19.07
C GLY A 447 -0.21 7.01 18.90
N GLY A 448 -0.40 6.27 19.99
CA GLY A 448 -0.31 4.81 20.01
C GLY A 448 -0.48 4.26 21.43
N SER A 449 -0.71 2.95 21.50
CA SER A 449 -0.87 2.21 22.76
C SER A 449 -0.22 0.81 22.72
N THR A 450 -0.02 0.20 23.89
CA THR A 450 0.56 -1.15 24.03
C THR A 450 0.14 -1.81 25.33
N PHE A 451 0.08 -3.13 25.35
CA PHE A 451 -0.07 -3.90 26.58
C PHE A 451 1.28 -4.27 27.19
N ASP A 452 1.37 -4.25 28.52
CA ASP A 452 2.47 -4.90 29.25
C ASP A 452 2.13 -6.36 29.61
N SER A 453 3.12 -7.11 30.11
CA SER A 453 2.91 -8.53 30.46
C SER A 453 2.01 -8.76 31.68
N ASN A 454 1.66 -7.70 32.42
CA ASN A 454 0.70 -7.75 33.53
C ASN A 454 -0.73 -7.43 33.07
N GLY A 455 -0.96 -7.21 31.77
CA GLY A 455 -2.27 -6.89 31.21
C GLY A 455 -2.68 -5.42 31.39
N ASN A 456 -1.76 -4.51 31.70
CA ASN A 456 -2.06 -3.08 31.70
C ASN A 456 -1.91 -2.50 30.29
N LEU A 457 -2.86 -1.67 29.88
CA LEU A 457 -2.79 -0.90 28.65
C LEU A 457 -2.10 0.45 28.93
N TRP A 458 -1.03 0.73 28.20
CA TRP A 458 -0.31 1.99 28.21
C TRP A 458 -0.59 2.76 26.93
N ALA A 459 -0.79 4.06 27.01
CA ALA A 459 -1.04 4.90 25.85
C ALA A 459 -0.38 6.26 25.98
N THR A 460 0.03 6.82 24.84
CA THR A 460 0.60 8.17 24.80
C THR A 460 -0.47 9.25 24.86
N ASN A 461 -0.13 10.42 25.39
CA ASN A 461 -0.99 11.62 25.39
C ASN A 461 -0.13 12.89 25.19
N TYR A 462 0.32 13.12 23.96
CA TYR A 462 1.38 14.09 23.68
C TYR A 462 0.88 15.54 23.64
N GLU A 463 1.79 16.50 23.83
CA GLU A 463 1.49 17.94 24.05
C GLU A 463 0.73 18.22 25.36
N THR A 464 0.85 17.32 26.34
CA THR A 464 0.29 17.49 27.69
C THR A 464 1.39 17.34 28.75
N GLY A 465 1.11 17.72 30.00
CA GLY A 465 2.06 17.50 31.10
C GLY A 465 2.18 16.02 31.53
N GLU A 466 1.21 15.20 31.17
CA GLU A 466 1.10 13.80 31.57
C GLU A 466 1.08 12.93 30.29
N GLU A 467 2.26 12.81 29.69
CA GLU A 467 2.45 12.28 28.33
C GLU A 467 2.23 10.76 28.18
N LEU A 468 2.10 10.04 29.29
CA LEU A 468 1.84 8.61 29.33
C LEU A 468 0.69 8.30 30.30
N VAL A 469 -0.31 7.57 29.83
CA VAL A 469 -1.44 7.10 30.63
C VAL A 469 -1.45 5.58 30.72
N LYS A 470 -2.02 5.06 31.81
CA LYS A 470 -2.16 3.64 32.08
C LYS A 470 -3.62 3.33 32.42
N LEU A 471 -4.19 2.34 31.75
CA LEU A 471 -5.36 1.60 32.18
C LEU A 471 -4.89 0.26 32.74
N SER A 472 -4.96 0.11 34.05
CA SER A 472 -4.54 -1.12 34.71
C SER A 472 -5.53 -2.26 34.45
N ALA A 473 -5.07 -3.51 34.63
CA ALA A 473 -5.88 -4.71 34.39
C ALA A 473 -7.18 -4.78 35.24
N ASN A 474 -7.26 -4.03 36.34
CA ASN A 474 -8.47 -3.91 37.18
C ASN A 474 -9.36 -2.71 36.80
N GLY A 475 -9.07 -2.04 35.69
CA GLY A 475 -9.86 -0.93 35.15
C GLY A 475 -9.56 0.45 35.77
N GLN A 476 -8.50 0.60 36.57
CA GLN A 476 -8.13 1.90 37.14
C GLN A 476 -7.19 2.68 36.21
N TRP A 477 -7.47 3.98 36.05
CA TRP A 477 -6.66 4.90 35.27
C TRP A 477 -5.62 5.63 36.13
N SER A 478 -4.43 5.82 35.58
CA SER A 478 -3.38 6.68 36.14
C SER A 478 -2.56 7.33 35.03
N SER A 479 -1.76 8.33 35.37
CA SER A 479 -0.89 9.03 34.44
C SER A 479 0.55 9.15 34.95
N VAL A 480 1.47 9.42 34.04
CA VAL A 480 2.90 9.57 34.29
C VAL A 480 3.42 10.81 33.54
N ASP A 481 3.95 11.76 34.29
CA ASP A 481 4.71 12.90 33.78
C ASP A 481 6.09 12.45 33.24
N LEU A 482 6.24 12.48 31.91
CA LEU A 482 7.52 12.29 31.22
C LEU A 482 8.25 13.61 30.92
N GLY A 483 7.62 14.75 31.14
CA GLY A 483 8.20 16.09 30.96
C GLY A 483 9.46 16.30 31.80
N VAL A 484 9.61 15.57 32.91
CA VAL A 484 10.82 15.60 33.75
C VAL A 484 12.11 15.13 33.05
N VAL A 485 12.01 14.38 31.94
CA VAL A 485 13.16 13.95 31.12
C VAL A 485 13.16 14.58 29.72
N GLN A 486 12.25 15.52 29.46
CA GLN A 486 12.14 16.21 28.17
C GLN A 486 13.28 17.21 27.98
N THR A 487 13.81 17.29 26.76
CA THR A 487 14.85 18.26 26.36
C THR A 487 14.32 19.35 25.42
N SER A 488 13.14 19.14 24.84
CA SER A 488 12.48 20.03 23.89
C SER A 488 10.96 19.94 24.00
N ALA A 489 10.29 21.09 24.07
CA ALA A 489 8.82 21.22 24.08
C ALA A 489 8.12 20.84 22.75
N ALA A 490 8.85 20.27 21.79
CA ALA A 490 8.27 19.91 20.50
C ALA A 490 7.35 18.70 20.63
N ALA A 491 6.14 18.86 20.10
CA ALA A 491 5.12 17.82 20.00
C ALA A 491 5.58 16.58 19.25
N GLY A 492 5.09 15.43 19.70
CA GLY A 492 5.05 14.19 18.94
C GLY A 492 5.69 13.01 19.66
N LEU A 493 4.85 12.02 19.98
CA LEU A 493 5.24 10.68 20.39
C LEU A 493 4.82 9.71 19.29
N SER A 494 5.76 8.91 18.80
CA SER A 494 5.58 8.02 17.65
C SER A 494 5.13 6.63 18.09
N GLU A 495 6.08 5.71 18.23
CA GLU A 495 5.85 4.31 18.60
C GLU A 495 5.96 4.16 20.13
N ILE A 496 5.08 3.35 20.72
CA ILE A 496 5.15 2.91 22.12
C ILE A 496 5.24 1.39 22.16
N ILE A 497 6.17 0.83 22.93
CA ILE A 497 6.37 -0.62 23.05
C ILE A 497 6.85 -0.99 24.45
N VAL A 498 6.56 -2.21 24.89
CA VAL A 498 7.01 -2.74 26.18
C VAL A 498 8.19 -3.69 25.98
N ASP A 499 9.27 -3.50 26.74
CA ASP A 499 10.40 -4.43 26.75
C ASP A 499 10.14 -5.66 27.63
N ARG A 500 11.05 -6.64 27.60
CA ARG A 500 10.90 -7.89 28.37
C ARG A 500 11.05 -7.72 29.89
N ASN A 501 11.38 -6.51 30.37
CA ASN A 501 11.40 -6.15 31.79
C ASN A 501 10.19 -5.29 32.22
N ASN A 502 9.16 -5.18 31.37
CA ASN A 502 8.03 -4.27 31.55
C ASN A 502 8.41 -2.78 31.61
N SER A 503 9.52 -2.38 31.00
CA SER A 503 9.77 -0.95 30.75
C SER A 503 9.05 -0.51 29.49
N ILE A 504 8.46 0.67 29.53
CA ILE A 504 7.76 1.31 28.41
C ILE A 504 8.74 2.18 27.65
N TRP A 505 8.93 1.89 26.36
CA TRP A 505 9.78 2.64 25.44
C TRP A 505 8.91 3.44 24.49
N ILE A 506 9.20 4.75 24.35
CA ILE A 506 8.40 5.66 23.53
C ILE A 506 9.32 6.47 22.63
N GLY A 507 9.10 6.40 21.32
CA GLY A 507 9.78 7.25 20.34
C GLY A 507 9.22 8.66 20.36
N SER A 508 10.07 9.66 20.10
CA SER A 508 9.65 11.06 20.06
C SER A 508 10.24 11.80 18.87
N ARG A 509 9.60 12.91 18.49
CA ARG A 509 10.03 13.74 17.36
C ARG A 509 11.36 14.47 17.60
N ARG A 510 11.65 14.89 18.86
CA ARG A 510 12.82 15.73 19.20
C ARG A 510 13.43 15.44 20.58
N ASN A 511 12.99 14.41 21.28
CA ASN A 511 13.50 14.04 22.61
C ASN A 511 14.18 12.66 22.61
N GLY A 512 14.42 12.07 21.44
CA GLY A 512 14.96 10.73 21.32
C GLY A 512 13.95 9.66 21.73
N ALA A 513 14.36 8.70 22.55
CA ALA A 513 13.49 7.65 23.07
C ALA A 513 13.32 7.79 24.60
N TYR A 514 12.09 7.93 25.06
CA TYR A 514 11.78 7.86 26.50
C TYR A 514 11.71 6.42 26.96
N VAL A 515 12.14 6.20 28.20
CA VAL A 515 12.07 4.92 28.89
C VAL A 515 11.47 5.14 30.27
N TYR A 516 10.39 4.43 30.55
CA TYR A 516 9.71 4.46 31.84
C TYR A 516 9.63 3.05 32.42
N ASN A 517 9.93 2.90 33.71
CA ASN A 517 9.66 1.67 34.44
C ASN A 517 8.89 2.00 35.72
N GLU A 518 7.73 1.37 35.87
CA GLU A 518 6.85 1.58 37.01
C GLU A 518 7.51 1.14 38.33
N ASN A 519 8.37 0.11 38.28
CA ASN A 519 9.15 -0.31 39.44
C ASN A 519 10.19 0.77 39.80
N GLY A 520 9.94 1.47 40.89
CA GLY A 520 10.75 2.60 41.33
C GLY A 520 10.47 3.91 40.59
N ASN A 521 9.40 3.99 39.78
CA ASN A 521 8.98 5.20 39.05
C ASN A 521 10.12 5.82 38.21
N ARG A 522 10.95 4.97 37.60
CA ARG A 522 12.21 5.35 36.93
C ARG A 522 11.91 5.92 35.54
N LYS A 523 12.55 7.03 35.19
CA LYS A 523 12.39 7.73 33.91
C LYS A 523 13.76 8.07 33.34
N LYS A 524 13.93 7.90 32.03
CA LYS A 524 15.16 8.25 31.31
C LYS A 524 14.82 8.60 29.87
N ALA A 525 15.68 9.40 29.22
CA ALA A 525 15.65 9.62 27.78
C ALA A 525 16.98 9.16 27.18
N LEU A 526 16.92 8.44 26.06
CA LEU A 526 18.07 8.22 25.19
C LEU A 526 18.07 9.28 24.10
N ILE A 527 19.13 10.08 24.01
CA ILE A 527 19.26 11.24 23.13
C ILE A 527 20.47 11.12 22.19
N ALA A 528 20.57 12.07 21.25
CA ALA A 528 21.67 12.17 20.29
C ALA A 528 22.93 12.80 20.91
N ALA A 529 23.37 12.26 22.05
CA ALA A 529 24.58 12.67 22.75
C ALA A 529 25.37 11.43 23.24
N PRO A 530 26.72 11.45 23.21
CA PRO A 530 27.53 10.37 23.74
C PRO A 530 27.23 10.09 25.21
N ASN A 531 27.15 8.81 25.56
CA ASN A 531 26.83 8.28 26.90
C ASN A 531 25.40 8.53 27.38
N GLU A 532 24.58 9.24 26.61
CA GLU A 532 23.18 9.55 26.90
C GLU A 532 22.23 8.96 25.86
N GLY A 533 22.68 8.01 25.05
CA GLY A 533 21.90 7.31 24.03
C GLY A 533 22.70 7.13 22.75
N ASN A 534 23.54 8.10 22.40
CA ASN A 534 24.31 8.14 21.15
C ASN A 534 23.46 7.88 19.90
N LEU A 535 22.23 8.40 19.91
CA LEU A 535 21.32 8.25 18.78
C LEU A 535 21.83 9.07 17.58
N PRO A 536 21.64 8.59 16.34
CA PRO A 536 22.03 9.35 15.15
C PRO A 536 21.09 10.54 14.87
N ASP A 537 19.87 10.51 15.40
CA ASP A 537 18.88 11.59 15.32
C ASP A 537 17.98 11.55 16.57
N LEU A 538 17.49 12.71 17.02
CA LEU A 538 16.52 12.81 18.12
C LEU A 538 15.10 12.43 17.68
N ASN A 539 14.83 12.38 16.38
CA ASN A 539 13.56 11.95 15.84
C ASN A 539 13.53 10.41 15.72
N VAL A 540 13.12 9.76 16.80
CA VAL A 540 12.90 8.31 16.86
C VAL A 540 11.49 8.02 16.37
N ARG A 541 11.37 7.24 15.30
CA ARG A 541 10.11 7.05 14.58
C ARG A 541 9.48 5.69 14.79
N THR A 542 10.29 4.70 15.14
CA THR A 542 9.85 3.32 15.38
C THR A 542 10.82 2.63 16.33
N ILE A 543 10.28 1.72 17.15
CA ILE A 543 11.01 0.98 18.16
C ILE A 543 10.56 -0.47 18.07
N ALA A 544 11.51 -1.41 18.06
CA ALA A 544 11.19 -2.84 18.14
C ALA A 544 12.00 -3.53 19.24
N VAL A 545 11.36 -4.50 19.90
CA VAL A 545 11.97 -5.30 20.97
C VAL A 545 12.31 -6.69 20.46
N ASP A 546 13.60 -6.97 20.58
CA ASP A 546 14.31 -8.23 20.54
C ASP A 546 13.76 -9.48 21.25
N ARG A 547 13.94 -10.70 20.74
CA ARG A 547 13.93 -11.89 21.61
C ARG A 547 15.02 -11.86 22.69
N SER A 548 16.17 -11.26 22.38
CA SER A 548 17.28 -11.05 23.33
C SER A 548 17.14 -9.75 24.13
N ASN A 549 15.95 -9.13 24.11
CA ASN A 549 15.65 -7.86 24.77
C ASN A 549 16.53 -6.68 24.32
N ARG A 550 17.06 -6.74 23.10
CA ARG A 550 17.69 -5.57 22.47
C ARG A 550 16.63 -4.64 21.91
N ILE A 551 16.87 -3.34 22.00
CA ILE A 551 15.95 -2.32 21.51
C ILE A 551 16.49 -1.78 20.19
N TRP A 552 15.74 -2.01 19.12
CA TRP A 552 16.04 -1.52 17.79
C TRP A 552 15.36 -0.17 17.61
N LEU A 553 16.14 0.88 17.35
CA LEU A 553 15.69 2.28 17.32
C LEU A 553 15.86 2.84 15.92
N GLY A 554 14.75 2.91 15.17
CA GLY A 554 14.70 3.53 13.86
C GLY A 554 14.50 5.03 13.97
N THR A 555 15.42 5.80 13.39
CA THR A 555 15.38 7.27 13.47
C THR A 555 15.20 7.90 12.09
N LYS A 556 15.05 9.23 12.07
CA LYS A 556 15.08 10.01 10.83
C LYS A 556 16.42 9.89 10.07
N SER A 557 17.52 9.61 10.76
CA SER A 557 18.86 9.59 10.15
C SER A 557 19.60 8.27 10.44
N GLY A 558 18.93 7.14 10.26
CA GLY A 558 19.50 5.80 10.38
C GLY A 558 18.99 4.98 11.57
N LEU A 559 19.61 3.83 11.77
CA LEU A 559 19.25 2.82 12.77
C LEU A 559 20.37 2.64 13.81
N VAL A 560 19.99 2.41 15.06
CA VAL A 560 20.88 1.94 16.13
C VAL A 560 20.18 0.89 17.01
N VAL A 561 20.97 0.09 17.73
CA VAL A 561 20.50 -0.94 18.65
C VAL A 561 21.05 -0.68 20.04
N TYR A 562 20.16 -0.63 21.03
CA TYR A 562 20.53 -0.59 22.44
C TYR A 562 20.48 -2.01 23.01
N SER A 563 21.64 -2.53 23.44
CA SER A 563 21.79 -3.97 23.73
C SER A 563 21.39 -4.39 25.14
N ASN A 564 21.30 -3.47 26.10
CA ASN A 564 21.08 -3.78 27.52
C ASN A 564 19.84 -3.08 28.08
N ALA A 565 18.65 -3.38 27.55
CA ALA A 565 17.39 -2.81 28.03
C ALA A 565 17.20 -2.99 29.55
N SER A 566 17.59 -4.14 30.08
CA SER A 566 17.47 -4.46 31.52
C SER A 566 18.31 -3.56 32.43
N GLY A 567 19.44 -3.05 31.96
CA GLY A 567 20.34 -2.17 32.71
C GLY A 567 20.18 -0.68 32.44
N VAL A 568 19.20 -0.26 31.62
CA VAL A 568 19.12 1.11 31.07
C VAL A 568 19.19 2.24 32.09
N PHE A 569 18.66 2.01 33.29
CA PHE A 569 18.63 3.00 34.36
C PHE A 569 19.82 2.91 35.33
N ASP A 570 20.61 1.83 35.26
CA ASP A 570 21.73 1.56 36.15
C ASP A 570 23.09 1.79 35.46
N GLU A 571 23.10 1.86 34.13
CA GLU A 571 24.30 2.18 33.35
C GLU A 571 24.74 3.64 33.52
N VAL A 572 26.04 3.81 33.76
CA VAL A 572 26.71 5.12 33.80
C VAL A 572 26.75 5.77 32.41
N ALA A 573 26.88 4.96 31.36
CA ALA A 573 26.93 5.42 29.97
C ALA A 573 26.01 4.55 29.12
N THR A 574 24.86 5.10 28.73
CA THR A 574 23.93 4.43 27.82
C THR A 574 24.28 4.81 26.40
N ASN A 575 24.70 3.85 25.58
CA ASN A 575 25.00 4.07 24.17
C ASN A 575 24.35 3.00 23.30
N ALA A 576 23.45 3.41 22.42
CA ALA A 576 23.03 2.59 21.30
C ALA A 576 24.12 2.58 20.22
N GLN A 577 24.25 1.46 19.50
CA GLN A 577 25.30 1.23 18.53
C GLN A 577 24.70 0.91 17.16
N PRO A 578 25.31 1.35 16.05
CA PRO A 578 24.88 0.92 14.73
C PRO A 578 25.17 -0.57 14.55
N VAL A 579 24.34 -1.25 13.75
CA VAL A 579 24.69 -2.59 13.25
C VAL A 579 25.68 -2.41 12.10
N VAL A 580 26.85 -3.03 12.21
CA VAL A 580 27.87 -3.02 11.17
C VAL A 580 27.72 -4.27 10.31
N ILE A 581 27.68 -4.08 8.99
CA ILE A 581 27.59 -5.12 7.96
C ILE A 581 28.81 -5.05 7.04
N ASN A 582 29.13 -6.13 6.33
CA ASN A 582 30.24 -6.17 5.36
C ASN A 582 31.63 -5.74 5.91
N GLY A 583 31.80 -5.79 7.24
CA GLY A 583 33.10 -5.59 7.88
C GLY A 583 33.89 -6.89 7.89
N ASP A 584 35.19 -6.80 7.62
CA ASP A 584 36.14 -7.91 7.75
C ASP A 584 37.47 -7.39 8.31
N GLU A 585 38.49 -8.26 8.42
CA GLU A 585 39.80 -7.86 8.94
C GLU A 585 40.48 -6.74 8.11
N ASN A 586 40.01 -6.47 6.89
CA ASN A 586 40.58 -5.50 5.95
C ASN A 586 39.64 -4.31 5.64
N SER A 587 38.40 -4.29 6.15
CA SER A 587 37.36 -3.30 5.84
C SER A 587 36.60 -2.87 7.09
N PHE A 588 36.37 -1.56 7.24
CA PHE A 588 35.68 -0.97 8.39
C PHE A 588 34.17 -1.29 8.46
N GLY A 589 33.61 -1.95 7.43
CA GLY A 589 32.20 -2.28 7.33
C GLY A 589 31.30 -1.05 7.11
N ASP A 590 30.07 -1.31 6.68
CA ASP A 590 29.03 -0.31 6.48
C ASP A 590 28.01 -0.36 7.61
N ARG A 591 27.34 0.76 7.89
CA ARG A 591 26.20 0.77 8.80
C ARG A 591 24.98 0.20 8.08
N LEU A 592 24.28 -0.75 8.70
CA LEU A 592 23.00 -1.26 8.19
C LEU A 592 22.06 -0.09 7.90
N LEU A 593 21.55 -0.02 6.66
CA LEU A 593 20.67 1.05 6.14
C LEU A 593 21.28 2.46 6.12
N GLY A 594 22.57 2.63 6.43
CA GLY A 594 23.26 3.92 6.39
C GLY A 594 22.50 5.03 7.14
N ASN A 595 22.25 6.14 6.43
CA ASN A 595 21.50 7.30 6.94
C ASN A 595 20.03 7.33 6.43
N GLN A 596 19.47 6.21 5.99
CA GLN A 596 18.08 6.16 5.54
C GLN A 596 17.13 6.48 6.70
N THR A 597 16.05 7.19 6.40
CA THR A 597 14.92 7.36 7.33
C THR A 597 14.23 6.01 7.52
N ILE A 598 14.14 5.55 8.77
CA ILE A 598 13.47 4.30 9.12
C ILE A 598 12.05 4.61 9.60
N ASN A 599 11.07 3.98 8.97
CA ASN A 599 9.64 4.20 9.22
C ASN A 599 9.05 3.11 10.11
N SER A 600 9.49 1.87 9.95
CA SER A 600 8.97 0.73 10.69
C SER A 600 10.04 -0.34 10.89
N ILE A 601 10.04 -0.97 12.05
CA ILE A 601 10.85 -2.15 12.36
C ILE A 601 9.91 -3.20 12.93
N VAL A 602 9.95 -4.41 12.37
CA VAL A 602 9.19 -5.56 12.89
C VAL A 602 10.10 -6.75 13.05
N VAL A 603 9.87 -7.50 14.12
CA VAL A 603 10.54 -8.77 14.42
C VAL A 603 9.55 -9.91 14.17
N ASP A 604 9.90 -10.85 13.27
CA ASP A 604 9.03 -11.98 12.93
C ASP A 604 9.15 -13.16 13.91
N GLY A 605 8.45 -14.26 13.64
CA GLY A 605 8.43 -15.46 14.48
C GLY A 605 9.80 -16.15 14.67
N ALA A 606 10.75 -15.92 13.76
CA ALA A 606 12.10 -16.46 13.84
C ALA A 606 13.12 -15.45 14.42
N ASP A 607 12.64 -14.32 14.95
CA ASP A 607 13.44 -13.17 15.40
C ASP A 607 14.18 -12.44 14.26
N ASN A 608 13.86 -12.69 12.99
CA ASN A 608 14.42 -11.91 11.90
C ASN A 608 13.89 -10.47 11.91
N LYS A 609 14.62 -9.54 11.30
CA LYS A 609 14.25 -8.11 11.32
C LYS A 609 13.83 -7.63 9.95
N TRP A 610 12.68 -6.98 9.92
CA TRP A 610 12.07 -6.33 8.77
C TRP A 610 12.12 -4.82 8.95
N PHE A 611 12.67 -4.11 7.97
CA PHE A 611 12.86 -2.66 8.02
C PHE A 611 12.10 -1.99 6.87
N GLY A 612 11.13 -1.15 7.21
CA GLY A 612 10.46 -0.26 6.26
C GLY A 612 11.16 1.09 6.23
N THR A 613 11.55 1.54 5.04
CA THR A 613 12.25 2.82 4.86
C THR A 613 11.41 3.85 4.12
N ASP A 614 11.80 5.12 4.21
CA ASP A 614 11.08 6.22 3.55
C ASP A 614 11.24 6.24 2.02
N ARG A 615 12.32 5.66 1.49
CA ARG A 615 12.67 5.73 0.05
C ARG A 615 13.28 4.46 -0.54
N GLY A 616 13.76 3.53 0.27
CA GLY A 616 14.50 2.35 -0.17
C GLY A 616 13.66 1.07 -0.25
N GLY A 617 12.37 1.12 0.08
CA GLY A 617 11.53 -0.06 0.20
C GLY A 617 11.77 -0.80 1.52
N VAL A 618 11.72 -2.14 1.45
CA VAL A 618 11.86 -3.06 2.59
C VAL A 618 13.22 -3.76 2.55
N LEU A 619 13.87 -3.86 3.71
CA LEU A 619 15.04 -4.69 3.91
C LEU A 619 14.74 -5.75 4.98
N TYR A 620 15.08 -7.01 4.71
CA TYR A 620 14.86 -8.15 5.57
C TYR A 620 16.21 -8.79 5.93
N THR A 621 16.47 -8.98 7.21
CA THR A 621 17.74 -9.54 7.72
C THR A 621 17.50 -10.70 8.66
N ASN A 622 18.55 -11.49 8.91
CA ASN A 622 18.57 -12.44 10.02
C ASN A 622 18.29 -11.75 11.37
N PRO A 623 18.10 -12.50 12.47
CA PRO A 623 18.25 -11.93 13.80
C PRO A 623 19.67 -11.35 13.90
N SER A 624 20.13 -10.54 14.85
CA SER A 624 21.42 -9.78 14.73
C SER A 624 21.47 -8.67 13.68
N GLY A 625 20.81 -8.80 12.52
CA GLY A 625 20.80 -7.80 11.44
C GLY A 625 22.09 -7.73 10.59
N GLN A 626 23.03 -8.66 10.77
CA GLN A 626 24.32 -8.65 10.07
C GLN A 626 24.25 -9.24 8.65
N THR A 627 23.24 -10.07 8.36
CA THR A 627 23.08 -10.72 7.07
C THR A 627 21.74 -10.32 6.45
N THR A 628 21.81 -9.70 5.27
CA THR A 628 20.63 -9.39 4.45
C THR A 628 20.09 -10.67 3.82
N ILE A 629 18.82 -10.96 4.04
CA ILE A 629 18.10 -12.10 3.46
C ILE A 629 17.42 -11.66 2.16
N ALA A 630 16.72 -10.52 2.18
CA ALA A 630 16.05 -9.99 1.00
C ALA A 630 15.96 -8.46 1.05
N ILE A 631 15.84 -7.87 -0.15
CA ILE A 631 15.52 -6.45 -0.34
C ILE A 631 14.36 -6.38 -1.32
N PHE A 632 13.28 -5.72 -0.92
CA PHE A 632 12.12 -5.48 -1.78
C PHE A 632 11.99 -4.00 -2.09
N SER A 633 11.89 -3.70 -3.37
CA SER A 633 11.66 -2.38 -3.92
C SER A 633 10.67 -2.50 -5.06
N LYS A 634 10.07 -1.38 -5.47
CA LYS A 634 9.22 -1.30 -6.65
C LYS A 634 9.88 -1.85 -7.92
N LYS A 635 11.21 -1.85 -8.00
CA LYS A 635 11.96 -2.33 -9.16
C LYS A 635 12.01 -3.86 -9.25
N ASN A 636 11.98 -4.57 -8.12
CA ASN A 636 12.28 -6.01 -8.06
C ASN A 636 11.21 -6.83 -7.31
N SER A 637 10.05 -6.22 -7.03
CA SER A 637 8.95 -6.81 -6.28
C SER A 637 7.65 -6.08 -6.64
N PRO A 638 6.47 -6.62 -6.30
CA PRO A 638 5.19 -5.98 -6.60
C PRO A 638 4.83 -4.83 -5.63
N LEU A 639 5.80 -4.31 -4.86
CA LEU A 639 5.59 -3.15 -4.00
C LEU A 639 5.13 -1.95 -4.85
N PRO A 640 3.96 -1.35 -4.56
CA PRO A 640 3.47 -0.21 -5.34
C PRO A 640 4.31 1.06 -5.13
N SER A 641 5.01 1.15 -4.00
CA SER A 641 5.89 2.27 -3.64
C SER A 641 7.06 1.83 -2.77
N ASN A 642 8.19 2.55 -2.89
CA ASN A 642 9.36 2.37 -2.03
C ASN A 642 9.21 3.09 -0.67
N ARG A 643 8.17 3.92 -0.49
CA ARG A 643 7.88 4.59 0.78
C ARG A 643 7.02 3.68 1.63
N ILE A 644 7.66 2.97 2.56
CA ILE A 644 6.99 2.05 3.48
C ILE A 644 6.53 2.84 4.70
N LEU A 645 5.24 2.87 5.01
CA LEU A 645 4.68 3.59 6.14
C LEU A 645 4.73 2.76 7.42
N LYS A 646 4.23 1.52 7.34
CA LYS A 646 4.18 0.56 8.45
C LYS A 646 4.38 -0.86 7.91
N ILE A 647 5.09 -1.68 8.66
CA ILE A 647 5.14 -3.13 8.48
C ILE A 647 4.37 -3.74 9.64
N SER A 648 3.62 -4.80 9.38
CA SER A 648 3.07 -5.66 10.43
C SER A 648 3.25 -7.12 10.02
N ALA A 649 3.66 -7.97 10.96
CA ALA A 649 3.88 -9.39 10.69
C ALA A 649 2.91 -10.22 11.51
N ASP A 650 2.11 -11.02 10.82
CA ASP A 650 1.42 -12.12 11.44
C ASP A 650 2.42 -13.26 11.64
N LYS A 651 2.89 -13.38 12.88
CA LYS A 651 3.96 -14.31 13.25
C LYS A 651 3.51 -15.77 13.15
N GLU A 652 2.23 -16.03 13.38
CA GLU A 652 1.67 -17.39 13.35
C GLU A 652 1.45 -17.83 11.89
N ALA A 653 0.91 -16.95 11.05
CA ALA A 653 0.67 -17.26 9.64
C ALA A 653 1.92 -17.16 8.76
N GLY A 654 3.01 -16.55 9.24
CA GLY A 654 4.22 -16.30 8.46
C GLY A 654 4.02 -15.29 7.33
N LYS A 655 3.01 -14.41 7.45
CA LYS A 655 2.65 -13.39 6.47
C LYS A 655 3.07 -12.01 6.95
N VAL A 656 3.75 -11.24 6.09
CA VAL A 656 4.24 -9.90 6.41
C VAL A 656 3.56 -8.89 5.51
N TYR A 657 2.85 -7.94 6.12
CA TYR A 657 2.10 -6.90 5.44
C TYR A 657 2.93 -5.62 5.36
N PHE A 658 2.95 -5.00 4.18
CA PHE A 658 3.63 -3.74 3.91
C PHE A 658 2.59 -2.68 3.54
N ALA A 659 2.30 -1.78 4.47
CA ALA A 659 1.56 -0.56 4.16
C ALA A 659 2.50 0.46 3.52
N THR A 660 2.19 0.84 2.30
CA THR A 660 2.89 1.90 1.56
C THR A 660 2.00 3.14 1.45
N ASP A 661 2.52 4.23 0.90
CA ASP A 661 1.70 5.40 0.54
C ASP A 661 0.79 5.17 -0.69
N LYS A 662 0.81 3.96 -1.28
CA LYS A 662 -0.02 3.55 -2.42
C LYS A 662 -0.73 2.20 -2.18
N GLY A 663 -1.18 1.95 -0.94
CA GLY A 663 -1.90 0.73 -0.57
C GLY A 663 -1.02 -0.35 0.09
N ILE A 664 -1.64 -1.50 0.35
CA ILE A 664 -1.05 -2.62 1.10
C ILE A 664 -0.79 -3.80 0.16
N VAL A 665 0.38 -4.42 0.33
CA VAL A 665 0.66 -5.77 -0.21
C VAL A 665 1.19 -6.65 0.92
N ALA A 666 0.96 -7.95 0.82
CA ALA A 666 1.49 -8.94 1.77
C ALA A 666 2.49 -9.86 1.08
N TYR A 667 3.53 -10.24 1.81
CA TYR A 667 4.51 -11.24 1.42
C TYR A 667 4.39 -12.46 2.31
N ASN A 668 4.23 -13.64 1.70
CA ASN A 668 4.31 -14.90 2.42
C ASN A 668 5.78 -15.26 2.64
N SER A 669 6.29 -14.91 3.83
CA SER A 669 7.67 -15.21 4.22
C SER A 669 7.90 -16.70 4.50
N ASN A 670 6.80 -17.44 4.71
CA ASN A 670 6.78 -18.82 5.18
C ASN A 670 7.57 -19.02 6.50
N VAL A 671 7.88 -17.96 7.24
CA VAL A 671 8.53 -18.06 8.55
C VAL A 671 7.52 -18.57 9.57
N VAL A 672 7.90 -19.56 10.39
CA VAL A 672 7.08 -20.07 11.49
C VAL A 672 7.76 -19.83 12.83
N PRO A 673 7.01 -19.64 13.93
CA PRO A 673 7.62 -19.46 15.25
C PRO A 673 8.34 -20.73 15.71
N PHE A 674 9.28 -20.59 16.65
CA PHE A 674 9.90 -21.75 17.30
C PHE A 674 8.92 -22.39 18.27
N GLY A 675 8.89 -23.73 18.32
CA GLY A 675 8.15 -24.45 19.35
C GLY A 675 8.87 -24.48 20.70
N ASP A 676 8.16 -24.94 21.73
CA ASP A 676 8.72 -25.07 23.08
C ASP A 676 9.29 -26.48 23.36
N VAL A 677 8.72 -27.51 22.73
CA VAL A 677 9.06 -28.93 22.94
C VAL A 677 9.24 -29.69 21.63
N LEU A 678 10.14 -30.67 21.60
CA LEU A 678 10.38 -31.50 20.42
C LEU A 678 9.51 -32.76 20.46
N GLU A 679 8.31 -32.69 19.87
CA GLU A 679 7.38 -33.81 19.77
C GLU A 679 7.52 -34.61 18.46
N ALA A 680 6.40 -35.14 17.94
CA ALA A 680 6.36 -35.89 16.71
C ALA A 680 6.58 -34.97 15.50
N VAL A 681 7.49 -35.36 14.61
CA VAL A 681 7.84 -34.57 13.42
C VAL A 681 7.39 -35.25 12.13
N TYR A 682 7.37 -34.49 11.05
CA TYR A 682 7.11 -34.98 9.71
C TYR A 682 8.00 -34.27 8.69
N ALA A 683 8.03 -34.80 7.47
CA ALA A 683 8.71 -34.18 6.35
C ALA A 683 7.78 -34.13 5.15
N TYR A 684 7.81 -33.04 4.39
CA TYR A 684 6.98 -32.84 3.20
C TYR A 684 7.71 -32.01 2.13
N PRO A 685 7.45 -32.25 0.84
CA PRO A 685 6.67 -33.36 0.30
C PRO A 685 7.36 -34.71 0.55
N ASN A 686 6.58 -35.78 0.70
CA ASN A 686 7.09 -37.13 0.95
C ASN A 686 6.16 -38.19 0.33
N PRO A 687 6.55 -38.87 -0.77
CA PRO A 687 7.87 -38.83 -1.39
C PRO A 687 8.16 -37.49 -2.09
N ALA A 688 9.41 -37.02 -1.97
CA ALA A 688 9.92 -35.87 -2.68
C ALA A 688 10.38 -36.26 -4.09
N LEU A 689 9.48 -36.01 -5.04
CA LEU A 689 9.70 -36.20 -6.48
C LEU A 689 10.74 -35.25 -7.10
N LYS A 690 11.09 -35.51 -8.36
CA LYS A 690 12.09 -34.77 -9.14
C LYS A 690 11.81 -33.26 -9.28
N ASN A 691 10.53 -32.89 -9.39
CA ASN A 691 10.07 -31.50 -9.53
C ASN A 691 10.08 -30.71 -8.21
N HIS A 692 10.16 -31.38 -7.06
CA HIS A 692 10.32 -30.68 -5.78
C HIS A 692 11.80 -30.33 -5.58
N GLU A 693 12.14 -29.06 -5.36
CA GLU A 693 13.54 -28.67 -5.13
C GLU A 693 13.96 -28.83 -3.66
N THR A 694 13.01 -28.80 -2.73
CA THR A 694 13.27 -28.86 -1.28
C THR A 694 12.35 -29.86 -0.57
N VAL A 695 12.73 -30.21 0.67
CA VAL A 695 11.91 -30.95 1.64
C VAL A 695 11.93 -30.18 2.96
N THR A 696 10.77 -29.87 3.49
CA THR A 696 10.59 -29.21 4.78
C THR A 696 10.39 -30.26 5.87
N ILE A 697 11.03 -30.06 7.01
CA ILE A 697 10.93 -30.88 8.23
C ILE A 697 10.38 -29.98 9.34
N ASP A 698 9.27 -30.39 9.94
CA ASP A 698 8.52 -29.58 10.92
C ASP A 698 7.78 -30.49 11.94
N GLY A 699 7.26 -29.90 13.00
CA GLY A 699 6.44 -30.58 14.01
C GLY A 699 5.03 -30.91 13.51
N ARG A 700 4.43 -32.00 14.00
CA ARG A 700 3.07 -32.42 13.61
C ARG A 700 2.01 -31.62 14.35
N ASN A 701 0.79 -31.62 13.79
CA ASN A 701 -0.40 -31.03 14.43
C ASN A 701 -0.25 -29.55 14.83
N GLY A 702 0.50 -28.77 14.03
CA GLY A 702 0.73 -27.35 14.31
C GLY A 702 1.80 -27.07 15.36
N THR A 703 2.56 -28.08 15.79
CA THR A 703 3.78 -27.88 16.60
C THR A 703 4.96 -27.52 15.70
N HIS A 704 5.97 -26.88 16.28
CA HIS A 704 7.19 -26.46 15.58
C HIS A 704 8.43 -26.95 16.31
N LEU A 705 9.56 -27.01 15.60
CA LEU A 705 10.84 -27.40 16.17
C LEU A 705 11.32 -26.35 17.19
N PRO A 706 11.77 -26.77 18.38
CA PRO A 706 12.38 -25.87 19.34
C PRO A 706 13.66 -25.23 18.82
N LYS A 707 13.94 -24.01 19.29
CA LYS A 707 15.23 -23.35 19.04
C LYS A 707 16.36 -24.22 19.60
N GLY A 708 17.43 -24.39 18.83
CA GLY A 708 18.58 -25.24 19.18
C GLY A 708 18.44 -26.70 18.74
N THR A 709 17.32 -27.10 18.14
CA THR A 709 17.15 -28.48 17.64
C THR A 709 18.22 -28.81 16.60
N ASN A 710 19.03 -29.84 16.85
CA ASN A 710 19.98 -30.41 15.89
C ASN A 710 19.22 -31.37 14.98
N VAL A 711 19.41 -31.23 13.66
CA VAL A 711 18.76 -32.06 12.64
C VAL A 711 19.82 -32.73 11.79
N LYS A 712 19.84 -34.07 11.82
CA LYS A 712 20.76 -34.92 11.06
C LYS A 712 19.99 -35.76 10.06
N ILE A 713 20.37 -35.69 8.79
CA ILE A 713 19.82 -36.52 7.72
C ILE A 713 20.86 -37.58 7.37
N LEU A 714 20.47 -38.84 7.47
CA LEU A 714 21.30 -40.03 7.22
C LEU A 714 20.76 -40.81 6.02
N ASP A 715 21.64 -41.53 5.31
CA ASP A 715 21.20 -42.59 4.39
C ASP A 715 20.82 -43.88 5.17
N VAL A 716 20.26 -44.88 4.47
CA VAL A 716 19.91 -46.17 5.09
C VAL A 716 21.11 -46.96 5.62
N ALA A 717 22.33 -46.63 5.21
CA ALA A 717 23.56 -47.24 5.73
C ALA A 717 24.07 -46.52 7.00
N GLY A 718 23.45 -45.41 7.39
CA GLY A 718 23.80 -44.61 8.56
C GLY A 718 24.85 -43.52 8.30
N ASN A 719 25.20 -43.25 7.03
CA ASN A 719 26.14 -42.18 6.71
C ASN A 719 25.45 -40.83 6.81
N LEU A 720 26.15 -39.83 7.37
CA LEU A 720 25.66 -38.46 7.44
C LEU A 720 25.60 -37.82 6.05
N VAL A 721 24.42 -37.37 5.67
CA VAL A 721 24.13 -36.73 4.39
C VAL A 721 24.03 -35.22 4.54
N HIS A 722 23.39 -34.74 5.61
CA HIS A 722 23.22 -33.32 5.90
C HIS A 722 23.05 -33.11 7.42
N GLU A 723 23.50 -31.97 7.93
CA GLU A 723 23.33 -31.56 9.32
C GLU A 723 23.11 -30.05 9.39
N THR A 724 22.17 -29.64 10.23
CA THR A 724 21.85 -28.23 10.51
C THR A 724 21.29 -28.11 11.93
N ASN A 725 21.30 -26.90 12.50
CA ASN A 725 20.63 -26.63 13.76
C ASN A 725 19.61 -25.51 13.58
N VAL A 726 18.52 -25.59 14.33
CA VAL A 726 17.46 -24.57 14.41
C VAL A 726 17.95 -23.38 15.27
N ILE A 727 19.02 -22.72 14.83
CA ILE A 727 19.63 -21.55 15.48
C ILE A 727 19.71 -20.35 14.55
N GLU A 728 20.01 -19.20 15.14
CA GLU A 728 20.16 -17.91 14.47
C GLU A 728 21.17 -18.00 13.31
N GLY A 729 20.70 -17.68 12.10
CA GLY A 729 21.51 -17.73 10.88
C GLY A 729 21.59 -19.10 10.19
N GLN A 730 21.19 -20.19 10.84
CA GLN A 730 21.14 -21.54 10.23
C GLN A 730 19.73 -21.89 9.74
N GLU A 731 18.66 -21.47 10.44
CA GLU A 731 17.27 -21.68 10.00
C GLU A 731 16.49 -20.37 10.00
N LEU A 732 16.64 -19.58 8.94
CA LEU A 732 15.95 -18.29 8.71
C LEU A 732 14.41 -18.40 8.65
N GLN A 733 13.91 -19.63 8.56
CA GLN A 733 12.50 -19.99 8.46
C GLN A 733 11.86 -20.32 9.82
N GLY A 734 12.64 -20.24 10.91
CA GLY A 734 12.17 -20.39 12.28
C GLY A 734 12.09 -21.83 12.74
N GLY A 735 10.98 -22.24 13.36
CA GLY A 735 10.78 -23.56 13.95
C GLY A 735 10.64 -24.72 12.96
N LYS A 736 11.32 -24.66 11.80
CA LYS A 736 11.34 -25.72 10.79
C LYS A 736 12.67 -25.72 10.05
N VAL A 737 12.98 -26.84 9.41
CA VAL A 737 14.18 -27.02 8.58
C VAL A 737 13.80 -27.22 7.12
N VAL A 738 14.45 -26.51 6.19
CA VAL A 738 14.24 -26.69 4.74
C VAL A 738 15.50 -27.23 4.09
N TRP A 739 15.44 -28.50 3.66
CA TRP A 739 16.55 -29.18 3.04
C TRP A 739 16.46 -29.18 1.51
N ASN A 740 17.50 -28.73 0.82
CA ASN A 740 17.59 -28.62 -0.64
C ASN A 740 17.94 -29.93 -1.37
N LYS A 741 17.78 -31.09 -0.70
CA LYS A 741 18.14 -32.43 -1.22
C LYS A 741 19.59 -32.56 -1.66
N ARG A 742 20.52 -31.79 -1.07
CA ARG A 742 21.97 -31.91 -1.33
C ARG A 742 22.70 -32.47 -0.13
N ASN A 743 23.74 -33.25 -0.40
CA ASN A 743 24.64 -33.74 0.64
C ASN A 743 25.62 -32.64 1.10
N LEU A 744 26.44 -32.94 2.11
CA LEU A 744 27.49 -32.03 2.63
C LEU A 744 28.50 -31.54 1.57
N ALA A 745 28.64 -32.24 0.45
CA ALA A 745 29.49 -31.84 -0.68
C ALA A 745 28.76 -30.97 -1.72
N GLY A 746 27.48 -30.62 -1.48
CA GLY A 746 26.66 -29.82 -2.38
C GLY A 746 26.06 -30.58 -3.56
N ASN A 747 26.19 -31.91 -3.63
CA ASN A 747 25.64 -32.72 -4.72
C ASN A 747 24.20 -33.15 -4.42
N LYS A 748 23.31 -33.16 -5.44
CA LYS A 748 21.95 -33.72 -5.30
C LYS A 748 22.06 -35.18 -4.87
N VAL A 749 21.27 -35.57 -3.86
CA VAL A 749 21.29 -36.93 -3.31
C VAL A 749 20.64 -37.95 -4.27
N ALA A 750 20.94 -39.24 -4.12
CA ALA A 750 20.33 -40.28 -4.94
C ALA A 750 18.88 -40.59 -4.51
N SER A 751 18.09 -41.20 -5.40
CA SER A 751 16.78 -41.76 -5.03
C SER A 751 16.96 -42.82 -3.93
N GLY A 752 16.11 -42.80 -2.91
CA GLY A 752 16.23 -43.68 -1.75
C GLY A 752 15.48 -43.16 -0.53
N ILE A 753 15.59 -43.90 0.58
CA ILE A 753 15.06 -43.48 1.88
C ILE A 753 16.18 -42.82 2.69
N TYR A 754 15.87 -41.69 3.29
CA TYR A 754 16.74 -40.96 4.21
C TYR A 754 16.07 -40.92 5.58
N ILE A 755 16.86 -41.06 6.65
CA ILE A 755 16.41 -41.03 8.03
C ILE A 755 16.78 -39.67 8.61
N VAL A 756 15.80 -38.95 9.17
CA VAL A 756 16.03 -37.68 9.84
C VAL A 756 15.96 -37.92 11.34
N LEU A 757 17.05 -37.60 12.03
CA LEU A 757 17.15 -37.63 13.49
C LEU A 757 17.17 -36.20 14.01
N LEU A 758 16.35 -35.91 15.01
CA LEU A 758 16.28 -34.62 15.66
C LEU A 758 16.51 -34.78 17.16
N SER A 759 17.24 -33.85 17.76
CA SER A 759 17.39 -33.72 19.20
C SER A 759 17.32 -32.25 19.60
N ASN A 760 16.64 -31.94 20.70
CA ASN A 760 16.67 -30.58 21.27
C ASN A 760 18.08 -30.23 21.79
N ASP A 761 18.28 -28.97 22.20
CA ASP A 761 19.63 -28.40 22.48
C ASP A 761 20.39 -29.14 23.60
N ASP A 762 19.67 -29.63 24.62
CA ASP A 762 20.24 -30.42 25.72
C ASP A 762 20.19 -31.94 25.49
N ALA A 763 19.69 -32.37 24.33
CA ALA A 763 19.48 -33.76 23.91
C ALA A 763 18.56 -34.59 24.84
N SER A 764 17.71 -33.95 25.64
CA SER A 764 16.72 -34.62 26.48
C SER A 764 15.51 -35.15 25.70
N GLU A 765 15.17 -34.52 24.58
CA GLU A 765 14.07 -34.89 23.69
C GLU A 765 14.61 -35.27 22.32
N THR A 766 14.02 -36.30 21.70
CA THR A 766 14.43 -36.76 20.38
C THR A 766 13.22 -37.12 19.52
N ALA A 767 13.34 -36.89 18.22
CA ALA A 767 12.32 -37.24 17.23
C ALA A 767 12.95 -37.83 15.97
N VAL A 768 12.18 -38.65 15.25
CA VAL A 768 12.64 -39.31 14.02
C VAL A 768 11.56 -39.25 12.94
N THR A 769 11.96 -38.96 11.72
CA THR A 769 11.12 -39.15 10.52
C THR A 769 11.94 -39.74 9.37
N LYS A 770 11.27 -40.09 8.27
CA LYS A 770 11.89 -40.65 7.06
C LYS A 770 11.45 -39.86 5.84
N ILE A 771 12.37 -39.62 4.92
CA ILE A 771 12.12 -38.95 3.64
C ILE A 771 12.38 -39.95 2.51
N ALA A 772 11.42 -40.13 1.61
CA ALA A 772 11.63 -40.84 0.36
C ALA A 772 11.95 -39.85 -0.76
N ILE A 773 13.09 -40.01 -1.44
CA ILE A 773 13.52 -39.18 -2.57
C ILE A 773 13.37 -39.99 -3.87
N ILE A 774 12.74 -39.39 -4.88
CA ILE A 774 12.54 -39.99 -6.21
C ILE A 774 12.97 -38.96 -7.28
N ASN A 775 14.24 -39.02 -7.69
CA ASN A 775 14.84 -38.12 -8.70
C ASN A 775 14.76 -38.63 -10.14
#